data_AF-R9APM3-F1
#
_entry.id   AF-R9APM3-F1
#
_cell.length_a   1.000
_cell.length_b   1.000
_cell.length_c   1.000
_cell.angle_alpha   90.00
_cell.angle_beta   90.00
_cell.angle_gamma   90.00
#
_symmetry.space_group_name_H-M   'P 1'
#
loop_
_entity.id
_entity.type
_entity.pdbx_description
1 polymer ?
#
loop_
_entity_poly.entity_id
_entity_poly.type
_entity_poly.pdbx_seq_one_letter_code
_entity_poly.pdbx_strand_id
1 'polypeptide(L)'
;MSLDAPWLKQCPEFVELEIGESVASRTETLSTFRELGPPDLCHIIKSPTRAGTTNDSGSYHYVSGIDASSSASIAIYLNDLLRSLDISQGWFAPNAGWKVKSGTYCCYNAFSRVDVRVQVKIPGGVDSYAVDLRGERHELNSSLWLETYLSAHLRSILYADDPSYKLYGYRKYSPIPKPEDEERFIAACAQLFDKGWQLGSEPEIQVATPISNHLTSAILKYFGDSGRMSRAANLFEKIADHQRRTYGEGPAADVDALTARAYIGMHEETLAVRTLNRALTVSPQSWQLLHVQIDFLRSKGMFDWAVQLARQAVECSPSEFVTWAKLTDCLLDIEDFEAALLTLNSCPMFTYNERDLHRMPTPIKNHFPIKKWVIESNLIDDDSPKENEADITLLRLPAPSLRGTFARAYELLTRLNDAIGWDDLLKIRSKVFVMEEEYRQHKTEGSNGTAADSNVIKQPAIPTIKISSDSDHEREQFKRGGLDLHMEKVEKIEEPVHNHDNHDNQQDGQGEGTNTNGNTAEEDTDDTSRGLSFSDKKLCERWLDNLMLVLYEDLRVLTIYKAERSHFKSQQMQYRKTGTEWEIIGDLCLRMHNKEESKEAYQKCLDLKFSARSFMKLMEIFAEEGNTQKAFTTATRLIAYNARWYNESVYPNFISSQLFKIVKLEGVQKLVFMTMSLGNNLPIQAELSRYWDYVKNFKVEGEAF
;
A
#
# COMPACT_ATOMS: atom_id res chain seq x y z
N MET A 1 45.12 0.26 6.94
CA MET A 1 43.71 0.67 6.98
C MET A 1 42.92 -0.48 7.58
N SER A 2 42.48 -0.28 8.83
CA SER A 2 41.60 -1.07 9.70
C SER A 2 41.51 -2.59 9.49
N LEU A 3 42.24 -3.34 10.32
CA LEU A 3 41.89 -4.72 10.68
C LEU A 3 40.40 -4.78 11.08
N ASP A 4 39.63 -5.59 10.35
CA ASP A 4 38.28 -6.10 10.58
C ASP A 4 37.39 -5.32 11.56
N ALA A 5 36.47 -4.52 11.02
CA ALA A 5 35.31 -4.10 11.79
C ALA A 5 34.48 -5.35 12.18
N PRO A 6 33.86 -5.38 13.36
CA PRO A 6 33.29 -6.59 13.97
C PRO A 6 31.94 -6.96 13.38
N TRP A 7 31.91 -7.28 12.10
CA TRP A 7 30.68 -7.53 11.37
C TRP A 7 30.14 -8.92 11.68
N LEU A 8 28.84 -8.98 11.96
CA LEU A 8 28.09 -10.21 11.93
C LEU A 8 28.04 -10.76 10.50
N LYS A 9 28.32 -12.04 10.31
CA LYS A 9 28.29 -12.65 8.99
C LYS A 9 26.85 -12.70 8.45
N GLN A 10 26.63 -12.16 7.26
CA GLN A 10 25.33 -12.16 6.56
C GLN A 10 24.19 -11.46 7.33
N CYS A 11 24.51 -10.64 8.33
CA CYS A 11 23.53 -9.82 9.04
C CYS A 11 23.80 -8.35 8.71
N PRO A 12 22.77 -7.57 8.33
CA PRO A 12 22.92 -6.13 8.21
C PRO A 12 23.15 -5.51 9.59
N GLU A 13 23.93 -4.43 9.65
CA GLU A 13 24.20 -3.70 10.89
C GLU A 13 24.31 -2.20 10.66
N PHE A 14 23.72 -1.45 11.58
CA PHE A 14 23.91 -0.02 11.75
C PHE A 14 24.78 0.20 12.99
N VAL A 15 25.97 0.80 12.84
CA VAL A 15 26.87 1.06 13.97
C VAL A 15 26.50 2.40 14.61
N GLU A 16 26.23 2.36 15.91
CA GLU A 16 25.83 3.52 16.70
C GLU A 16 27.00 4.48 16.94
N LEU A 17 26.68 5.77 17.08
CA LEU A 17 27.60 6.79 17.58
C LEU A 17 27.83 6.62 19.09
N GLU A 18 26.73 6.58 19.84
CA GLU A 18 26.72 6.30 21.27
C GLU A 18 26.02 4.97 21.57
N ILE A 19 26.65 4.12 22.37
CA ILE A 19 26.12 2.78 22.66
C ILE A 19 24.76 2.90 23.36
N GLY A 20 23.73 2.35 22.72
CA GLY A 20 22.36 2.32 23.22
C GLY A 20 21.47 3.48 22.75
N GLU A 21 21.97 4.37 21.87
CA GLU A 21 21.18 5.47 21.32
C GLU A 21 19.96 4.99 20.52
N SER A 22 20.03 3.83 19.86
CA SER A 22 18.88 3.25 19.13
C SER A 22 17.75 2.83 20.07
N VAL A 23 18.09 2.20 21.20
CA VAL A 23 17.13 1.79 22.23
C VAL A 23 16.57 3.00 22.96
N ALA A 24 17.38 4.04 23.19
CA ALA A 24 16.94 5.30 23.78
C ALA A 24 15.94 6.03 22.86
N SER A 25 16.28 6.21 21.58
CA SER A 25 15.39 6.82 20.57
C SER A 25 14.07 6.03 20.43
N ARG A 26 14.14 4.70 20.44
CA ARG A 26 12.93 3.86 20.47
C ARG A 26 12.07 4.15 21.69
N THR A 27 12.67 4.35 22.86
CA THR A 27 11.95 4.66 24.11
C THR A 27 11.27 6.03 24.04
N GLU A 28 11.96 7.05 23.52
CA GLU A 28 11.45 8.41 23.36
C GLU A 28 10.23 8.46 22.42
N THR A 29 10.22 7.60 21.39
CA THR A 29 9.15 7.53 20.38
C THR A 29 7.98 6.63 20.76
N LEU A 30 8.04 5.88 21.88
CA LEU A 30 6.99 4.94 22.29
C LEU A 30 5.60 5.59 22.38
N SER A 31 5.54 6.82 22.90
CA SER A 31 4.28 7.57 23.07
C SER A 31 3.61 7.97 21.75
N THR A 32 4.35 7.93 20.64
CA THR A 32 3.83 8.33 19.32
C THR A 32 3.15 7.19 18.56
N PHE A 33 3.38 5.94 18.95
CA PHE A 33 2.83 4.78 18.25
C PHE A 33 1.32 4.63 18.49
N ARG A 34 0.57 4.39 17.42
CA ARG A 34 -0.91 4.40 17.44
C ARG A 34 -1.55 3.08 17.03
N GLU A 35 -0.87 2.29 16.21
CA GLU A 35 -1.36 1.06 15.61
C GLU A 35 -0.51 -0.12 16.10
N LEU A 36 -0.09 -0.99 15.18
CA LEU A 36 0.70 -2.17 15.48
C LEU A 36 2.13 -1.87 15.94
N GLY A 37 2.60 -0.61 15.90
CA GLY A 37 3.96 -0.24 16.30
C GLY A 37 5.04 -0.52 15.25
N PRO A 38 6.31 -0.19 15.56
CA PRO A 38 7.45 -0.33 14.65
C PRO A 38 7.92 -1.78 14.49
N PRO A 39 8.81 -2.06 13.51
CA PRO A 39 9.54 -3.33 13.47
C PRO A 39 10.25 -3.62 14.80
N ASP A 40 10.50 -4.91 15.04
CA ASP A 40 11.27 -5.32 16.21
C ASP A 40 12.73 -4.89 16.02
N LEU A 41 13.36 -4.48 17.11
CA LEU A 41 14.72 -3.94 17.13
C LEU A 41 15.63 -4.93 17.84
N CYS A 42 16.74 -5.30 17.21
CA CYS A 42 17.80 -6.04 17.86
C CYS A 42 19.03 -5.16 17.97
N HIS A 43 19.49 -4.92 19.20
CA HIS A 43 20.68 -4.17 19.54
C HIS A 43 21.73 -5.12 20.11
N ILE A 44 22.99 -4.97 19.73
CA ILE A 44 24.11 -5.77 20.22
C ILE A 44 25.29 -4.89 20.63
N ILE A 45 26.02 -5.33 21.65
CA ILE A 45 27.26 -4.69 22.12
C ILE A 45 28.40 -5.67 21.91
N LYS A 46 29.42 -5.23 21.19
CA LYS A 46 30.62 -6.00 20.84
C LYS A 46 31.83 -5.41 21.54
N SER A 47 32.68 -6.26 22.12
CA SER A 47 33.92 -5.88 22.78
C SER A 47 35.12 -6.50 22.07
N PRO A 48 36.25 -5.78 21.92
CA PRO A 48 37.46 -6.38 21.38
C PRO A 48 38.00 -7.46 22.33
N THR A 49 38.60 -8.52 21.77
CA THR A 49 39.17 -9.63 22.55
C THR A 49 40.55 -9.30 23.14
N ARG A 50 41.26 -8.32 22.57
CA ARG A 50 42.52 -7.78 23.10
C ARG A 50 42.26 -6.46 23.84
N ALA A 51 42.59 -6.44 25.13
CA ALA A 51 42.43 -5.24 25.95
C ALA A 51 43.43 -4.13 25.52
N GLY A 52 42.94 -2.90 25.32
CA GLY A 52 43.77 -1.70 25.22
C GLY A 52 43.91 -1.03 23.84
N THR A 53 43.16 -1.46 22.81
CA THR A 53 43.31 -0.88 21.44
C THR A 53 42.03 -0.25 20.85
N THR A 54 40.83 -0.67 21.29
CA THR A 54 39.54 -0.11 20.85
C THR A 54 38.49 -0.18 21.98
N ASN A 55 37.48 0.71 21.95
CA ASN A 55 36.34 0.70 22.87
C ASN A 55 35.26 -0.30 22.42
N ASP A 56 34.29 -0.59 23.30
CA ASP A 56 33.07 -1.33 22.95
C ASP A 56 32.34 -0.64 21.77
N SER A 57 31.64 -1.42 20.95
CA SER A 57 30.88 -0.94 19.79
C SER A 57 29.45 -1.45 19.86
N GLY A 58 28.48 -0.53 19.79
CA GLY A 58 27.06 -0.83 19.67
C GLY A 58 26.63 -0.89 18.21
N SER A 59 25.80 -1.88 17.86
CA SER A 59 25.13 -1.92 16.56
C SER A 59 23.72 -2.45 16.69
N TYR A 60 22.86 -2.14 15.71
CA TYR A 60 21.49 -2.63 15.67
C TYR A 60 21.05 -3.03 14.27
N HIS A 61 19.95 -3.78 14.20
CA HIS A 61 19.20 -4.06 12.98
C HIS A 61 17.71 -4.26 13.29
N TYR A 62 16.88 -4.10 12.26
CA TYR A 62 15.46 -4.40 12.34
C TYR A 62 15.18 -5.85 12.00
N VAL A 63 14.17 -6.43 12.65
CA VAL A 63 13.79 -7.82 12.41
C VAL A 63 12.28 -8.03 12.57
N SER A 64 11.72 -8.99 11.83
CA SER A 64 10.34 -9.47 11.98
C SER A 64 10.23 -10.96 11.70
N GLY A 65 9.13 -11.57 12.15
CA GLY A 65 8.89 -13.01 12.03
C GLY A 65 9.67 -13.88 13.03
N ILE A 66 10.23 -13.28 14.08
CA ILE A 66 10.82 -14.04 15.20
C ILE A 66 9.73 -14.35 16.22
N ASP A 67 9.78 -15.54 16.81
CA ASP A 67 8.85 -15.95 17.86
C ASP A 67 9.11 -15.17 19.16
N ALA A 68 8.26 -14.17 19.41
CA ALA A 68 8.28 -13.33 20.60
C ALA A 68 7.38 -13.85 21.75
N SER A 69 7.09 -15.15 21.80
CA SER A 69 6.26 -15.77 22.85
C SER A 69 6.96 -15.93 24.20
N SER A 70 8.29 -15.89 24.25
CA SER A 70 9.05 -16.06 25.49
C SER A 70 10.46 -15.46 25.43
N SER A 71 11.08 -15.30 26.60
CA SER A 71 12.50 -14.92 26.68
C SER A 71 13.43 -16.00 26.11
N ALA A 72 13.04 -17.28 26.17
CA ALA A 72 13.82 -18.39 25.65
C ALA A 72 13.88 -18.40 24.11
N SER A 73 12.75 -18.19 23.44
CA SER A 73 12.70 -18.12 21.97
C SER A 73 13.51 -16.95 21.43
N ILE A 74 13.43 -15.79 22.09
CA ILE A 74 14.24 -14.62 21.74
C ILE A 74 15.73 -14.85 22.02
N ALA A 75 16.07 -15.51 23.13
CA ALA A 75 17.47 -15.84 23.43
C ALA A 75 18.08 -16.79 22.39
N ILE A 76 17.30 -17.71 21.79
CA ILE A 76 17.77 -18.54 20.67
C ILE A 76 18.17 -17.67 19.48
N TYR A 77 17.31 -16.72 19.07
CA TYR A 77 17.64 -15.79 17.99
C TYR A 77 18.91 -14.99 18.28
N LEU A 78 19.04 -14.42 19.49
CA LEU A 78 20.23 -13.70 19.90
C LEU A 78 21.47 -14.61 19.86
N ASN A 79 21.36 -15.85 20.33
CA ASN A 79 22.46 -16.83 20.29
C ASN A 79 22.91 -17.17 18.87
N ASP A 80 22.01 -17.24 17.91
CA ASP A 80 22.36 -17.46 16.50
C ASP A 80 23.15 -16.26 15.92
N LEU A 81 22.83 -15.04 16.34
CA LEU A 81 23.65 -13.86 16.02
C LEU A 81 25.04 -13.97 16.63
N LEU A 82 25.17 -14.44 17.88
CA LEU A 82 26.48 -14.64 18.52
C LEU A 82 27.36 -15.58 17.69
N ARG A 83 26.80 -16.72 17.28
CA ARG A 83 27.50 -17.70 16.45
C ARG A 83 27.93 -17.12 15.10
N SER A 84 27.16 -16.18 14.55
CA SER A 84 27.51 -15.54 13.28
C SER A 84 28.78 -14.66 13.35
N LEU A 85 29.21 -14.24 14.55
CA LEU A 85 30.48 -13.55 14.79
C LEU A 85 31.66 -14.54 14.95
N ASP A 86 31.40 -15.73 15.50
CA ASP A 86 32.41 -16.68 16.02
C ASP A 86 32.84 -17.80 15.05
N ILE A 87 32.29 -17.91 13.84
CA ILE A 87 32.69 -18.98 12.89
C ILE A 87 34.03 -18.66 12.22
N SER A 88 35.14 -18.97 12.89
CA SER A 88 36.45 -19.18 12.28
C SER A 88 36.61 -20.67 11.90
N GLN A 89 36.33 -21.02 10.65
CA GLN A 89 36.57 -22.39 10.15
C GLN A 89 38.05 -22.54 9.77
N GLY A 90 38.85 -23.11 10.68
CA GLY A 90 40.21 -23.59 10.37
C GLY A 90 41.08 -23.78 11.62
N TRP A 91 41.83 -24.89 11.68
CA TRP A 91 42.82 -25.21 12.74
C TRP A 91 43.91 -24.12 12.89
N PHE A 92 44.04 -23.23 11.90
CA PHE A 92 45.02 -22.13 11.85
C PHE A 92 44.39 -20.72 11.80
N ALA A 93 43.09 -20.57 12.06
CA ALA A 93 42.45 -19.26 11.98
C ALA A 93 42.78 -18.40 13.22
N PRO A 94 43.14 -17.11 13.06
CA PRO A 94 43.38 -16.22 14.19
C PRO A 94 42.07 -16.05 14.99
N ASN A 95 42.15 -16.06 16.32
CA ASN A 95 41.02 -15.79 17.21
C ASN A 95 40.26 -14.54 16.74
N ALA A 96 38.92 -14.61 16.69
CA ALA A 96 38.08 -13.47 16.36
C ALA A 96 38.50 -12.25 17.20
N GLY A 97 38.76 -11.12 16.53
CA GLY A 97 39.23 -9.89 17.18
C GLY A 97 38.19 -9.26 18.12
N TRP A 98 36.95 -9.76 18.09
CA TRP A 98 35.81 -9.24 18.82
C TRP A 98 34.91 -10.37 19.33
N LYS A 99 34.20 -10.10 20.42
CA LYS A 99 33.18 -10.97 21.00
C LYS A 99 31.93 -10.16 21.31
N VAL A 100 30.76 -10.80 21.24
CA VAL A 100 29.52 -10.15 21.69
C VAL A 100 29.44 -10.20 23.22
N LYS A 101 29.22 -9.04 23.84
CA LYS A 101 29.11 -8.85 25.28
C LYS A 101 27.65 -8.94 25.76
N SER A 102 26.73 -8.39 24.98
CA SER A 102 25.29 -8.43 25.28
C SER A 102 24.44 -8.17 24.03
N GLY A 103 23.19 -8.63 24.06
CA GLY A 103 22.17 -8.30 23.08
C GLY A 103 20.86 -7.89 23.76
N THR A 104 20.12 -6.96 23.15
CA THR A 104 18.80 -6.52 23.60
C THR A 104 17.84 -6.60 22.42
N TYR A 105 16.77 -7.37 22.57
CA TYR A 105 15.70 -7.49 21.59
C TYR A 105 14.46 -6.76 22.09
N CYS A 106 13.90 -5.86 21.29
CA CYS A 106 12.73 -5.05 21.62
C CYS A 106 11.57 -5.38 20.67
N CYS A 107 10.42 -5.73 21.23
CA CYS A 107 9.21 -6.03 20.48
C CYS A 107 8.03 -5.26 21.09
N TYR A 108 7.34 -4.48 20.26
CA TYR A 108 6.23 -3.65 20.71
C TYR A 108 4.96 -4.49 20.87
N ASN A 109 4.27 -4.36 22.00
CA ASN A 109 2.94 -4.90 22.25
C ASN A 109 1.91 -3.79 22.00
N ALA A 110 1.11 -3.97 20.94
CA ALA A 110 0.12 -2.97 20.53
C ALA A 110 -1.16 -2.98 21.39
N PHE A 111 -1.48 -4.09 22.06
CA PHE A 111 -2.64 -4.18 22.96
C PHE A 111 -2.42 -3.36 24.23
N SER A 112 -1.32 -3.66 24.95
CA SER A 112 -0.98 -2.99 26.20
C SER A 112 -0.15 -1.70 26.02
N ARG A 113 0.27 -1.40 24.78
CA ARG A 113 1.11 -0.24 24.42
C ARG A 113 2.40 -0.15 25.24
N VAL A 114 3.08 -1.29 25.34
CA VAL A 114 4.38 -1.43 26.04
C VAL A 114 5.41 -2.06 25.10
N ASP A 115 6.69 -1.78 25.33
CA ASP A 115 7.79 -2.36 24.56
C ASP A 115 8.45 -3.47 25.39
N VAL A 116 8.24 -4.73 24.99
CA VAL A 116 8.82 -5.89 25.66
C VAL A 116 10.27 -6.04 25.24
N ARG A 117 11.17 -6.07 26.22
CA ARG A 117 12.62 -6.14 26.02
C ARG A 117 13.20 -7.39 26.66
N VAL A 118 14.03 -8.09 25.91
CA VAL A 118 14.82 -9.23 26.39
C VAL A 118 16.30 -8.91 26.22
N GLN A 119 17.01 -8.81 27.33
CA GLN A 119 18.44 -8.54 27.39
C GLN A 119 19.21 -9.80 27.78
N VAL A 120 20.18 -10.19 26.95
CA VAL A 120 21.09 -11.32 27.19
C VAL A 120 22.49 -10.75 27.44
N LYS A 121 23.13 -11.15 28.55
CA LYS A 121 24.52 -10.77 28.91
C LYS A 121 25.45 -11.98 28.86
N ILE A 122 26.70 -11.81 28.41
CA ILE A 122 27.63 -12.92 28.17
C ILE A 122 29.00 -12.66 28.85
N PRO A 123 29.47 -13.60 29.71
CA PRO A 123 28.71 -14.66 30.37
C PRO A 123 27.68 -14.05 31.32
N GLY A 124 26.48 -14.63 31.44
CA GLY A 124 25.43 -14.03 32.24
C GLY A 124 24.05 -14.64 32.04
N GLY A 125 23.04 -13.96 32.59
CA GLY A 125 21.64 -14.36 32.53
C GLY A 125 20.83 -13.59 31.48
N VAL A 126 19.58 -14.01 31.32
CA VAL A 126 18.55 -13.36 30.50
C VAL A 126 17.67 -12.53 31.42
N ASP A 127 17.53 -11.24 31.12
CA ASP A 127 16.62 -10.31 31.82
C ASP A 127 15.50 -9.91 30.85
N SER A 128 14.24 -9.98 31.28
CA SER A 128 13.09 -9.68 30.44
C SER A 128 12.08 -8.80 31.16
N TYR A 129 11.74 -7.67 30.57
CA TYR A 129 10.87 -6.66 31.17
C TYR A 129 10.07 -5.92 30.10
N ALA A 130 8.94 -5.33 30.47
CA ALA A 130 8.21 -4.38 29.63
C ALA A 130 8.63 -2.95 29.95
N VAL A 131 8.63 -2.07 28.95
CA VAL A 131 8.84 -0.63 29.09
C VAL A 131 7.56 0.09 28.68
N ASP A 132 6.99 0.88 29.57
CA ASP A 132 5.78 1.65 29.26
C ASP A 132 6.09 2.98 28.54
N LEU A 133 5.04 3.75 28.25
CA LEU A 133 5.14 5.04 27.56
C LEU A 133 5.92 6.10 28.33
N ARG A 134 6.16 5.91 29.64
CA ARG A 134 6.96 6.79 30.51
C ARG A 134 8.41 6.34 30.60
N GLY A 135 8.75 5.19 30.01
CA GLY A 135 10.07 4.58 30.13
C GLY A 135 10.25 3.75 31.41
N GLU A 136 9.18 3.50 32.17
CA GLU A 136 9.24 2.71 33.41
C GLU A 136 9.25 1.21 33.10
N ARG A 137 10.00 0.43 33.90
CA ARG A 137 10.14 -1.01 33.72
C ARG A 137 9.08 -1.76 34.53
N HIS A 138 8.47 -2.76 33.90
CA HIS A 138 7.45 -3.61 34.48
C HIS A 138 7.78 -5.09 34.28
N GLU A 139 7.35 -5.93 35.22
CA GLU A 139 7.48 -7.39 35.12
C GLU A 139 6.54 -7.96 34.05
N LEU A 140 6.99 -9.00 33.36
CA LEU A 140 6.22 -9.66 32.30
C LEU A 140 5.36 -10.79 32.87
N ASN A 141 4.08 -10.78 32.53
CA ASN A 141 3.16 -11.89 32.80
C ASN A 141 2.81 -12.64 31.50
N SER A 142 2.11 -13.77 31.63
CA SER A 142 1.72 -14.60 30.47
C SER A 142 0.82 -13.87 29.46
N SER A 143 -0.02 -12.93 29.91
CA SER A 143 -0.88 -12.13 29.03
C SER A 143 -0.06 -11.18 28.16
N LEU A 144 0.93 -10.51 28.75
CA LEU A 144 1.82 -9.61 28.03
C LEU A 144 2.63 -10.36 26.97
N TRP A 145 3.13 -11.56 27.29
CA TRP A 145 3.82 -12.39 26.30
C TRP A 145 2.92 -12.81 25.13
N LEU A 146 1.67 -13.20 25.40
CA LEU A 146 0.70 -13.55 24.37
C LEU A 146 0.37 -12.36 23.46
N GLU A 147 0.13 -11.19 24.06
CA GLU A 147 -0.16 -9.96 23.32
C GLU A 147 1.04 -9.51 22.48
N THR A 148 2.27 -9.62 23.00
CA THR A 148 3.51 -9.35 22.27
C THR A 148 3.72 -10.31 21.11
N TYR A 149 3.53 -11.62 21.35
CA TYR A 149 3.58 -12.65 20.32
C TYR A 149 2.64 -12.30 19.17
N LEU A 150 1.36 -12.03 19.48
CA LEU A 150 0.37 -11.73 18.45
C LEU A 150 0.67 -10.39 17.76
N SER A 151 1.08 -9.36 18.48
CA SER A 151 1.48 -8.06 17.89
C SER A 151 2.61 -8.23 16.85
N ALA A 152 3.63 -9.02 17.16
CA ALA A 152 4.73 -9.31 16.24
C ALA A 152 4.26 -10.06 14.97
N HIS A 153 3.34 -11.02 15.12
CA HIS A 153 2.76 -11.78 14.01
C HIS A 153 1.90 -10.89 13.12
N LEU A 154 1.03 -10.07 13.70
CA LEU A 154 0.17 -9.15 12.96
C LEU A 154 0.99 -8.13 12.16
N ARG A 155 2.02 -7.52 12.77
CA ARG A 155 2.98 -6.66 12.05
C ARG A 155 3.63 -7.40 10.88
N SER A 156 4.11 -8.62 11.12
CA SER A 156 4.80 -9.41 10.09
C SER A 156 3.86 -9.79 8.93
N ILE A 157 2.59 -10.05 9.21
CA ILE A 157 1.58 -10.43 8.21
C ILE A 157 1.12 -9.21 7.42
N LEU A 158 0.69 -8.14 8.09
CA LEU A 158 0.07 -6.99 7.43
C LEU A 158 1.11 -6.13 6.71
N TYR A 159 2.27 -5.90 7.34
CA TYR A 159 3.31 -5.00 6.82
C TYR A 159 4.42 -5.72 6.04
N ALA A 160 4.21 -6.99 5.64
CA ALA A 160 5.16 -7.77 4.85
C ALA A 160 5.66 -7.01 3.60
N ASP A 161 4.74 -6.35 2.89
CA ASP A 161 4.97 -5.66 1.61
C ASP A 161 4.67 -4.15 1.69
N ASP A 162 4.43 -3.60 2.89
CA ASP A 162 4.12 -2.19 3.08
C ASP A 162 5.33 -1.30 2.65
N PRO A 163 5.13 -0.29 1.78
CA PRO A 163 6.20 0.60 1.34
C PRO A 163 6.94 1.31 2.47
N SER A 164 6.26 1.67 3.56
CA SER A 164 6.87 2.29 4.75
C SER A 164 7.84 1.34 5.47
N TYR A 165 7.72 0.03 5.23
CA TYR A 165 8.58 -1.02 5.79
C TYR A 165 9.69 -1.47 4.83
N LYS A 166 9.98 -0.71 3.76
CA LYS A 166 11.18 -0.89 2.91
C LYS A 166 12.43 -0.28 3.55
N LEU A 167 12.72 -0.71 4.78
CA LEU A 167 13.86 -0.23 5.57
C LEU A 167 15.14 -0.96 5.14
N TYR A 168 16.23 -0.21 5.03
CA TYR A 168 17.55 -0.82 4.83
C TYR A 168 17.91 -1.73 6.01
N GLY A 169 18.54 -2.86 5.72
CA GLY A 169 18.98 -3.79 6.76
C GLY A 169 17.86 -4.44 7.58
N TYR A 170 16.62 -4.47 7.06
CA TYR A 170 15.50 -5.11 7.73
C TYR A 170 15.41 -6.59 7.39
N ARG A 171 15.58 -7.43 8.42
CA ARG A 171 15.51 -8.89 8.29
C ARG A 171 14.08 -9.37 8.45
N LYS A 172 13.57 -10.13 7.48
CA LYS A 172 12.21 -10.67 7.54
C LYS A 172 12.26 -12.19 7.53
N TYR A 173 11.64 -12.82 8.53
CA TYR A 173 11.44 -14.26 8.63
C TYR A 173 9.97 -14.63 8.44
N SER A 174 9.70 -15.90 8.16
CA SER A 174 8.32 -16.38 8.18
C SER A 174 7.82 -16.44 9.62
N PRO A 175 6.77 -15.68 9.99
CA PRO A 175 6.25 -15.66 11.36
C PRO A 175 5.65 -17.01 11.76
N ILE A 176 5.14 -17.78 10.80
CA ILE A 176 4.53 -19.09 11.02
C ILE A 176 5.27 -20.11 10.14
N PRO A 177 6.40 -20.66 10.60
CA PRO A 177 7.24 -21.52 9.78
C PRO A 177 6.72 -22.97 9.70
N LYS A 178 5.91 -23.42 10.66
CA LYS A 178 5.40 -24.80 10.73
C LYS A 178 3.88 -24.84 11.01
N PRO A 179 3.19 -25.93 10.63
CA PRO A 179 1.76 -26.09 10.93
C PRO A 179 1.41 -26.05 12.42
N GLU A 180 2.32 -26.53 13.29
CA GLU A 180 2.13 -26.44 14.75
C GLU A 180 2.10 -24.98 15.25
N ASP A 181 2.88 -24.11 14.63
CA ASP A 181 2.90 -22.68 14.96
C ASP A 181 1.62 -21.98 14.45
N GLU A 182 1.00 -22.51 13.38
CA GLU A 182 -0.30 -22.02 12.91
C GLU A 182 -1.41 -22.29 13.91
N GLU A 183 -1.43 -23.48 14.53
CA GLU A 183 -2.40 -23.79 15.59
C GLU A 183 -2.24 -22.85 16.79
N ARG A 184 -0.99 -22.50 17.16
CA ARG A 184 -0.71 -21.51 18.21
C ARG A 184 -1.20 -20.12 17.82
N PHE A 185 -0.96 -19.70 16.57
CA PHE A 185 -1.45 -18.44 16.05
C PHE A 185 -2.98 -18.37 16.09
N ILE A 186 -3.68 -19.41 15.63
CA ILE A 186 -5.14 -19.51 15.67
C ILE A 186 -5.65 -19.43 17.11
N ALA A 187 -5.02 -20.13 18.05
CA ALA A 187 -5.39 -20.08 19.46
C ALA A 187 -5.19 -18.68 20.08
N ALA A 188 -4.07 -18.02 19.78
CA ALA A 188 -3.80 -16.66 20.23
C ALA A 188 -4.81 -15.65 19.67
N CYS A 189 -5.15 -15.77 18.38
CA CYS A 189 -6.19 -14.98 17.73
C CYS A 189 -7.56 -15.15 18.40
N ALA A 190 -7.97 -16.39 18.70
CA ALA A 190 -9.22 -16.65 19.40
C ALA A 190 -9.24 -16.04 20.81
N GLN A 191 -8.13 -16.16 21.55
CA GLN A 191 -8.03 -15.65 22.92
C GLN A 191 -8.02 -14.13 23.01
N LEU A 192 -7.44 -13.44 22.03
CA LEU A 192 -7.32 -11.98 21.99
C LEU A 192 -8.37 -11.30 21.10
N PHE A 193 -9.32 -12.05 20.54
CA PHE A 193 -10.32 -11.53 19.59
C PHE A 193 -11.09 -10.34 20.14
N ASP A 194 -11.61 -10.44 21.36
CA ASP A 194 -12.41 -9.38 22.00
C ASP A 194 -11.60 -8.08 22.25
N LYS A 195 -10.26 -8.15 22.24
CA LYS A 195 -9.37 -6.99 22.33
C LYS A 195 -8.90 -6.47 20.96
N GLY A 196 -9.26 -7.12 19.85
CA GLY A 196 -8.72 -6.82 18.52
C GLY A 196 -8.94 -5.38 18.06
N TRP A 197 -10.05 -4.76 18.46
CA TRP A 197 -10.38 -3.36 18.15
C TRP A 197 -9.34 -2.35 18.70
N GLN A 198 -8.57 -2.71 19.73
CA GLN A 198 -7.55 -1.85 20.33
C GLN A 198 -6.33 -1.64 19.42
N LEU A 199 -6.16 -2.51 18.42
CA LEU A 199 -5.01 -2.52 17.52
C LEU A 199 -5.09 -1.45 16.42
N GLY A 200 -6.26 -0.82 16.23
CA GLY A 200 -6.54 0.01 15.06
C GLY A 200 -7.09 -0.80 13.88
N SER A 201 -7.22 -0.14 12.73
CA SER A 201 -7.88 -0.65 11.53
C SER A 201 -7.19 -0.16 10.26
N GLU A 202 -7.63 -0.65 9.10
CA GLU A 202 -7.15 -0.15 7.82
C GLU A 202 -7.45 1.35 7.64
N PRO A 203 -6.66 2.09 6.84
CA PRO A 203 -6.78 3.56 6.72
C PRO A 203 -8.10 4.08 6.15
N GLU A 204 -8.94 3.20 5.60
CA GLU A 204 -10.26 3.50 5.05
C GLU A 204 -11.38 3.36 6.09
N ILE A 205 -11.10 2.73 7.23
CA ILE A 205 -12.04 2.54 8.34
C ILE A 205 -11.83 3.65 9.36
N GLN A 206 -12.88 4.39 9.68
CA GLN A 206 -12.77 5.50 10.62
C GLN A 206 -12.58 5.01 12.05
N VAL A 207 -13.40 4.03 12.45
CA VAL A 207 -13.44 3.51 13.81
C VAL A 207 -13.27 2.00 13.77
N ALA A 208 -12.22 1.51 14.44
CA ALA A 208 -12.01 0.08 14.59
C ALA A 208 -13.18 -0.57 15.36
N THR A 209 -13.73 -1.65 14.81
CA THR A 209 -14.82 -2.43 15.42
C THR A 209 -14.30 -3.81 15.85
N PRO A 210 -15.07 -4.62 16.58
CA PRO A 210 -14.68 -5.99 16.90
C PRO A 210 -14.34 -6.86 15.67
N ILE A 211 -14.92 -6.52 14.50
CA ILE A 211 -14.72 -7.27 13.26
C ILE A 211 -13.94 -6.52 12.18
N SER A 212 -13.77 -5.20 12.31
CA SER A 212 -13.01 -4.34 11.40
C SER A 212 -11.80 -3.77 12.13
N ASN A 213 -10.73 -4.58 12.23
CA ASN A 213 -9.49 -4.21 12.90
C ASN A 213 -8.31 -5.01 12.31
N HIS A 214 -7.08 -4.67 12.70
CA HIS A 214 -5.89 -5.34 12.17
C HIS A 214 -5.82 -6.85 12.49
N LEU A 215 -6.42 -7.32 13.59
CA LEU A 215 -6.44 -8.77 13.88
C LEU A 215 -7.27 -9.52 12.83
N THR A 216 -8.48 -9.06 12.55
CA THR A 216 -9.35 -9.71 11.55
C THR A 216 -8.82 -9.54 10.13
N SER A 217 -8.26 -8.37 9.79
CA SER A 217 -7.56 -8.13 8.52
C SER A 217 -6.41 -9.10 8.33
N ALA A 218 -5.58 -9.35 9.36
CA ALA A 218 -4.43 -10.25 9.26
C ALA A 218 -4.87 -11.71 9.09
N ILE A 219 -5.91 -12.16 9.81
CA ILE A 219 -6.47 -13.51 9.67
C ILE A 219 -6.96 -13.73 8.23
N LEU A 220 -7.77 -12.79 7.72
CA LEU A 220 -8.31 -12.87 6.36
C LEU A 220 -7.23 -12.80 5.29
N LYS A 221 -6.20 -11.96 5.47
CA LYS A 221 -5.04 -11.89 4.56
C LYS A 221 -4.24 -13.20 4.57
N TYR A 222 -3.87 -13.71 5.76
CA TYR A 222 -3.04 -14.90 5.91
C TYR A 222 -3.71 -16.20 5.43
N PHE A 223 -5.03 -16.33 5.60
CA PHE A 223 -5.74 -17.50 5.06
C PHE A 223 -6.24 -17.29 3.64
N GLY A 224 -6.60 -16.06 3.26
CA GLY A 224 -7.07 -15.71 1.94
C GLY A 224 -5.98 -15.78 0.87
N ASP A 225 -4.82 -15.16 1.11
CA ASP A 225 -3.71 -15.17 0.16
C ASP A 225 -3.12 -16.58 -0.05
N SER A 226 -3.39 -17.51 0.86
CA SER A 226 -3.02 -18.93 0.73
C SER A 226 -4.15 -19.84 0.26
N GLY A 227 -5.35 -19.31 -0.06
CA GLY A 227 -6.50 -20.10 -0.51
C GLY A 227 -7.09 -21.03 0.58
N ARG A 228 -6.72 -20.86 1.85
CA ARG A 228 -7.11 -21.73 2.97
C ARG A 228 -8.19 -21.10 3.84
N MET A 229 -9.21 -20.54 3.20
CA MET A 229 -10.33 -19.85 3.89
C MET A 229 -11.10 -20.77 4.86
N SER A 230 -11.01 -22.09 4.71
CA SER A 230 -11.58 -23.06 5.66
C SER A 230 -11.01 -22.93 7.07
N ARG A 231 -9.73 -22.57 7.23
CA ARG A 231 -9.12 -22.34 8.54
C ARG A 231 -9.67 -21.08 9.20
N ALA A 232 -9.88 -20.02 8.42
CA ALA A 232 -10.52 -18.78 8.88
C ALA A 232 -11.99 -19.02 9.25
N ALA A 233 -12.76 -19.73 8.41
CA ALA A 233 -14.16 -20.06 8.67
C ALA A 233 -14.31 -20.82 10.00
N ASN A 234 -13.53 -21.89 10.19
CA ASN A 234 -13.54 -22.68 11.43
C ASN A 234 -13.19 -21.84 12.68
N LEU A 235 -12.27 -20.87 12.55
CA LEU A 235 -11.93 -19.96 13.64
C LEU A 235 -13.10 -19.02 13.96
N PHE A 236 -13.67 -18.36 12.95
CA PHE A 236 -14.78 -17.42 13.15
C PHE A 236 -16.06 -18.12 13.63
N GLU A 237 -16.35 -19.34 13.17
CA GLU A 237 -17.46 -20.15 13.70
C GLU A 237 -17.31 -20.40 15.20
N LYS A 238 -16.11 -20.82 15.64
CA LYS A 238 -15.83 -21.07 17.06
C LYS A 238 -15.96 -19.80 17.88
N ILE A 239 -15.48 -18.67 17.37
CA ILE A 239 -15.60 -17.36 18.03
C ILE A 239 -17.07 -16.94 18.09
N ALA A 240 -17.83 -17.03 17.00
CA ALA A 240 -19.24 -16.69 16.95
C ALA A 240 -20.07 -17.55 17.92
N ASP A 241 -19.81 -18.86 17.98
CA ASP A 241 -20.45 -19.78 18.92
C ASP A 241 -20.11 -19.45 20.38
N HIS A 242 -18.85 -19.14 20.68
CA HIS A 242 -18.44 -18.66 22.00
C HIS A 242 -19.13 -17.34 22.36
N GLN A 243 -19.14 -16.36 21.47
CA GLN A 243 -19.80 -15.07 21.71
C GLN A 243 -21.30 -15.21 21.87
N ARG A 244 -21.95 -16.10 21.12
CA ARG A 244 -23.38 -16.40 21.26
C ARG A 244 -23.70 -16.91 22.66
N ARG A 245 -22.84 -17.76 23.24
CA ARG A 245 -23.00 -18.27 24.61
C ARG A 245 -22.71 -17.23 25.68
N THR A 246 -21.72 -16.36 25.45
CA THR A 246 -21.20 -15.45 26.47
C THR A 246 -21.91 -14.09 26.47
N TYR A 247 -22.18 -13.53 25.29
CA TYR A 247 -22.70 -12.18 25.09
C TYR A 247 -24.06 -12.12 24.36
N GLY A 248 -24.53 -13.25 23.83
CA GLY A 248 -25.81 -13.36 23.10
C GLY A 248 -25.69 -13.23 21.58
N GLU A 249 -26.82 -13.25 20.88
CA GLU A 249 -26.87 -13.30 19.40
C GLU A 249 -26.36 -12.02 18.71
N GLY A 250 -26.48 -10.85 19.35
CA GLY A 250 -26.09 -9.57 18.74
C GLY A 250 -24.61 -9.53 18.35
N PRO A 251 -23.66 -9.63 19.30
CA PRO A 251 -22.23 -9.63 18.98
C PRO A 251 -21.80 -10.79 18.07
N ALA A 252 -22.44 -11.95 18.23
CA ALA A 252 -22.17 -13.11 17.37
C ALA A 252 -22.58 -12.86 15.90
N ALA A 253 -23.63 -12.06 15.65
CA ALA A 253 -24.06 -11.70 14.31
C ALA A 253 -23.00 -10.88 13.54
N ASP A 254 -22.21 -10.06 14.23
CA ASP A 254 -21.11 -9.34 13.60
C ASP A 254 -20.00 -10.31 13.17
N VAL A 255 -19.65 -11.30 14.01
CA VAL A 255 -18.66 -12.34 13.64
C VAL A 255 -19.18 -13.27 12.55
N ASP A 256 -20.49 -13.49 12.49
CA ASP A 256 -21.14 -14.20 11.38
C ASP A 256 -20.88 -13.50 10.02
N ALA A 257 -20.61 -12.19 9.98
CA ALA A 257 -20.17 -11.50 8.76
C ALA A 257 -18.81 -12.01 8.27
N LEU A 258 -17.85 -12.17 9.19
CA LEU A 258 -16.53 -12.73 8.88
C LEU A 258 -16.64 -14.20 8.46
N THR A 259 -17.52 -14.95 9.13
CA THR A 259 -17.79 -16.36 8.82
C THR A 259 -18.38 -16.51 7.41
N ALA A 260 -19.39 -15.70 7.08
CA ALA A 260 -20.00 -15.69 5.75
C ALA A 260 -18.98 -15.29 4.66
N ARG A 261 -18.13 -14.30 4.92
CA ARG A 261 -17.04 -13.91 4.01
C ARG A 261 -16.06 -15.08 3.78
N ALA A 262 -15.71 -15.83 4.82
CA ALA A 262 -14.86 -17.00 4.69
C ALA A 262 -15.53 -18.13 3.89
N TYR A 263 -16.83 -18.40 4.11
CA TYR A 263 -17.58 -19.37 3.32
C TYR A 263 -17.68 -19.00 1.83
N ILE A 264 -17.87 -17.72 1.50
CA ILE A 264 -17.83 -17.25 0.09
C ILE A 264 -16.47 -17.57 -0.51
N GLY A 265 -15.38 -17.31 0.23
CA GLY A 265 -14.02 -17.65 -0.20
C GLY A 265 -13.74 -19.16 -0.35
N MET A 266 -14.57 -20.01 0.25
CA MET A 266 -14.55 -21.47 0.07
C MET A 266 -15.47 -21.96 -1.06
N HIS A 267 -16.17 -21.05 -1.75
CA HIS A 267 -17.25 -21.38 -2.68
C HIS A 267 -18.45 -22.11 -2.03
N GLU A 268 -18.61 -22.00 -0.71
CA GLU A 268 -19.72 -22.57 0.07
C GLU A 268 -20.88 -21.55 0.20
N GLU A 269 -21.41 -21.15 -0.95
CA GLU A 269 -22.34 -20.02 -1.07
C GLU A 269 -23.64 -20.24 -0.29
N THR A 270 -24.15 -21.47 -0.25
CA THR A 270 -25.39 -21.78 0.47
C THR A 270 -25.24 -21.63 1.98
N LEU A 271 -24.06 -21.97 2.53
CA LEU A 271 -23.76 -21.77 3.95
C LEU A 271 -23.57 -20.28 4.26
N ALA A 272 -22.89 -19.54 3.36
CA ALA A 272 -22.73 -18.10 3.48
C ALA A 272 -24.09 -17.39 3.54
N VAL A 273 -24.98 -17.65 2.58
CA VAL A 273 -26.31 -17.00 2.51
C VAL A 273 -27.18 -17.34 3.71
N ARG A 274 -27.18 -18.60 4.19
CA ARG A 274 -27.91 -18.97 5.41
C ARG A 274 -27.38 -18.23 6.64
N THR A 275 -26.06 -18.11 6.74
CA THR A 275 -25.39 -17.41 7.85
C THR A 275 -25.74 -15.92 7.82
N LEU A 276 -25.65 -15.28 6.65
CA LEU A 276 -26.05 -13.88 6.47
C LEU A 276 -27.52 -13.66 6.80
N ASN A 277 -28.43 -14.52 6.32
CA ASN A 277 -29.86 -14.39 6.58
C ASN A 277 -30.13 -14.42 8.10
N ARG A 278 -29.58 -15.40 8.82
CA ARG A 278 -29.68 -15.48 10.28
C ARG A 278 -29.13 -14.22 10.94
N ALA A 279 -27.91 -13.81 10.59
CA ALA A 279 -27.25 -12.66 11.22
C ALA A 279 -28.02 -11.35 10.97
N LEU A 280 -28.53 -11.13 9.75
CA LEU A 280 -29.31 -9.95 9.38
C LEU A 280 -30.70 -9.91 10.03
N THR A 281 -31.29 -11.06 10.38
CA THR A 281 -32.54 -11.07 11.18
C THR A 281 -32.32 -10.54 12.59
N VAL A 282 -31.10 -10.69 13.13
CA VAL A 282 -30.71 -10.20 14.46
C VAL A 282 -30.22 -8.76 14.39
N SER A 283 -29.35 -8.45 13.42
CA SER A 283 -28.70 -7.15 13.24
C SER A 283 -28.90 -6.60 11.83
N PRO A 284 -30.11 -6.11 11.50
CA PRO A 284 -30.44 -5.61 10.15
C PRO A 284 -29.73 -4.30 9.79
N GLN A 285 -29.16 -3.60 10.78
CA GLN A 285 -28.44 -2.34 10.62
C GLN A 285 -26.91 -2.52 10.55
N SER A 286 -26.40 -3.76 10.53
CA SER A 286 -24.96 -4.01 10.41
C SER A 286 -24.51 -3.79 8.97
N TRP A 287 -23.81 -2.70 8.71
CA TRP A 287 -23.29 -2.40 7.37
C TRP A 287 -22.25 -3.42 6.92
N GLN A 288 -21.54 -4.08 7.83
CA GLN A 288 -20.57 -5.12 7.50
C GLN A 288 -21.25 -6.37 6.95
N LEU A 289 -22.37 -6.80 7.54
CA LEU A 289 -23.19 -7.89 6.99
C LEU A 289 -23.73 -7.53 5.61
N LEU A 290 -24.24 -6.30 5.46
CA LEU A 290 -24.72 -5.79 4.17
C LEU A 290 -23.59 -5.77 3.13
N HIS A 291 -22.38 -5.36 3.48
CA HIS A 291 -21.22 -5.38 2.58
C HIS A 291 -20.89 -6.78 2.08
N VAL A 292 -20.91 -7.79 2.95
CA VAL A 292 -20.66 -9.18 2.53
C VAL A 292 -21.76 -9.64 1.57
N GLN A 293 -23.02 -9.28 1.83
CA GLN A 293 -24.14 -9.59 0.93
C GLN A 293 -24.04 -8.86 -0.41
N ILE A 294 -23.66 -7.57 -0.40
CA ILE A 294 -23.42 -6.76 -1.60
C ILE A 294 -22.32 -7.39 -2.45
N ASP A 295 -21.18 -7.73 -1.86
CA ASP A 295 -20.06 -8.33 -2.59
C ASP A 295 -20.45 -9.69 -3.20
N PHE A 296 -21.26 -10.49 -2.47
CA PHE A 296 -21.83 -11.71 -3.02
C PHE A 296 -22.74 -11.45 -4.23
N LEU A 297 -23.68 -10.50 -4.12
CA LEU A 297 -24.60 -10.16 -5.22
C LEU A 297 -23.86 -9.62 -6.45
N ARG A 298 -22.87 -8.75 -6.24
CA ARG A 298 -21.99 -8.24 -7.32
C ARG A 298 -21.27 -9.38 -8.03
N SER A 299 -20.75 -10.37 -7.28
CA SER A 299 -20.11 -11.56 -7.88
C SER A 299 -21.06 -12.41 -8.73
N LYS A 300 -22.38 -12.30 -8.50
CA LYS A 300 -23.43 -12.97 -9.28
C LYS A 300 -24.03 -12.09 -10.38
N GLY A 301 -23.53 -10.87 -10.58
CA GLY A 301 -24.07 -9.91 -11.56
C GLY A 301 -25.43 -9.32 -11.17
N MET A 302 -25.85 -9.44 -9.91
CA MET A 302 -27.13 -8.90 -9.42
C MET A 302 -26.97 -7.45 -8.94
N PHE A 303 -26.60 -6.56 -9.84
CA PHE A 303 -26.19 -5.19 -9.50
C PHE A 303 -27.34 -4.33 -8.94
N ASP A 304 -28.57 -4.47 -9.44
CA ASP A 304 -29.73 -3.71 -8.95
C ASP A 304 -30.00 -3.94 -7.46
N TRP A 305 -29.89 -5.20 -7.02
CA TRP A 305 -30.06 -5.57 -5.61
C TRP A 305 -28.87 -5.09 -4.78
N ALA A 306 -27.66 -5.17 -5.33
CA ALA A 306 -26.46 -4.66 -4.69
C ALA A 306 -26.56 -3.14 -4.41
N VAL A 307 -27.06 -2.34 -5.36
CA VAL A 307 -27.27 -0.90 -5.18
C VAL A 307 -28.29 -0.61 -4.07
N GLN A 308 -29.41 -1.34 -4.01
CA GLN A 308 -30.41 -1.15 -2.96
C GLN A 308 -29.83 -1.42 -1.57
N LEU A 309 -29.10 -2.52 -1.40
CA LEU A 309 -28.43 -2.83 -0.13
C LEU A 309 -27.29 -1.85 0.19
N ALA A 310 -26.58 -1.36 -0.81
CA ALA A 310 -25.52 -0.37 -0.61
C ALA A 310 -26.08 0.97 -0.11
N ARG A 311 -27.25 1.40 -0.61
CA ARG A 311 -27.96 2.57 -0.05
C ARG A 311 -28.33 2.34 1.40
N GLN A 312 -28.87 1.16 1.73
CA GLN A 312 -29.16 0.78 3.11
C GLN A 312 -27.89 0.78 3.98
N ALA A 313 -26.76 0.29 3.48
CA ALA A 313 -25.50 0.29 4.22
C ALA A 313 -25.00 1.71 4.54
N VAL A 314 -25.16 2.65 3.60
CA VAL A 314 -24.88 4.08 3.83
C VAL A 314 -25.83 4.68 4.86
N GLU A 315 -27.13 4.36 4.81
CA GLU A 315 -28.10 4.82 5.82
C GLU A 315 -27.77 4.29 7.22
N CYS A 316 -27.26 3.05 7.32
CA CYS A 316 -26.85 2.45 8.58
C CYS A 316 -25.59 3.12 9.16
N SER A 317 -24.65 3.53 8.31
CA SER A 317 -23.38 4.13 8.75
C SER A 317 -22.88 5.20 7.77
N PRO A 318 -23.47 6.42 7.80
CA PRO A 318 -23.14 7.48 6.86
C PRO A 318 -21.80 8.16 7.16
N SER A 319 -21.23 7.95 8.35
CA SER A 319 -19.92 8.49 8.72
C SER A 319 -18.75 7.66 8.21
N GLU A 320 -18.97 6.42 7.77
CA GLU A 320 -17.90 5.52 7.31
C GLU A 320 -17.64 5.69 5.81
N PHE A 321 -16.38 5.90 5.44
CA PHE A 321 -15.99 6.06 4.03
C PHE A 321 -16.36 4.85 3.17
N VAL A 322 -16.12 3.65 3.72
CA VAL A 322 -16.28 2.39 3.00
C VAL A 322 -17.72 2.12 2.53
N THR A 323 -18.75 2.63 3.24
CA THR A 323 -20.15 2.44 2.84
C THR A 323 -20.48 3.26 1.60
N TRP A 324 -20.04 4.52 1.57
CA TRP A 324 -20.18 5.39 0.40
C TRP A 324 -19.36 4.89 -0.78
N ALA A 325 -18.09 4.50 -0.55
CA ALA A 325 -17.25 3.93 -1.59
C ALA A 325 -17.86 2.67 -2.21
N LYS A 326 -18.47 1.80 -1.38
CA LYS A 326 -19.18 0.60 -1.85
C LYS A 326 -20.42 0.95 -2.67
N LEU A 327 -21.18 1.98 -2.27
CA LEU A 327 -22.32 2.47 -3.05
C LEU A 327 -21.87 3.06 -4.39
N THR A 328 -20.80 3.86 -4.43
CA THR A 328 -20.21 4.37 -5.67
C THR A 328 -19.82 3.23 -6.60
N ASP A 329 -19.15 2.20 -6.08
CA ASP A 329 -18.81 0.99 -6.83
C ASP A 329 -20.04 0.32 -7.46
N CYS A 330 -21.13 0.17 -6.71
CA CYS A 330 -22.36 -0.45 -7.20
C CYS A 330 -23.07 0.43 -8.25
N LEU A 331 -23.02 1.76 -8.11
CA LEU A 331 -23.58 2.70 -9.08
C LEU A 331 -22.79 2.69 -10.40
N LEU A 332 -21.46 2.55 -10.33
CA LEU A 332 -20.64 2.34 -11.51
C LEU A 332 -20.98 1.01 -12.20
N ASP A 333 -21.29 -0.05 -11.45
CA ASP A 333 -21.67 -1.35 -12.03
C ASP A 333 -23.00 -1.30 -12.81
N ILE A 334 -23.93 -0.40 -12.45
CA ILE A 334 -25.20 -0.17 -13.19
C ILE A 334 -25.11 0.99 -14.19
N GLU A 335 -23.91 1.55 -14.41
CA GLU A 335 -23.67 2.69 -15.31
C GLU A 335 -24.44 3.97 -14.95
N ASP A 336 -24.85 4.13 -13.68
CA ASP A 336 -25.42 5.38 -13.16
C ASP A 336 -24.29 6.33 -12.72
N PHE A 337 -23.63 6.90 -13.73
CA PHE A 337 -22.43 7.72 -13.57
C PHE A 337 -22.70 9.05 -12.83
N GLU A 338 -23.88 9.64 -13.02
CA GLU A 338 -24.27 10.88 -12.33
C GLU A 338 -24.43 10.64 -10.83
N ALA A 339 -25.17 9.59 -10.45
CA ALA A 339 -25.30 9.23 -9.05
C ALA A 339 -23.98 8.76 -8.46
N ALA A 340 -23.14 8.05 -9.22
CA ALA A 340 -21.83 7.62 -8.76
C ALA A 340 -20.93 8.81 -8.38
N LEU A 341 -20.86 9.84 -9.23
CA LEU A 341 -20.07 11.03 -8.96
C LEU A 341 -20.62 11.85 -7.78
N LEU A 342 -21.95 11.98 -7.67
CA LEU A 342 -22.61 12.62 -6.53
C LEU A 342 -22.36 11.87 -5.21
N THR A 343 -22.38 10.54 -5.25
CA THR A 343 -22.10 9.67 -4.11
C THR A 343 -20.63 9.77 -3.71
N LEU A 344 -19.72 9.77 -4.67
CA LEU A 344 -18.29 9.96 -4.43
C LEU A 344 -18.02 11.29 -3.71
N ASN A 345 -18.64 12.39 -4.18
CA ASN A 345 -18.53 13.69 -3.52
C ASN A 345 -19.03 13.70 -2.07
N SER A 346 -19.93 12.78 -1.72
CA SER A 346 -20.52 12.66 -0.38
C SER A 346 -19.69 11.77 0.56
N CYS A 347 -18.60 11.15 0.08
CA CYS A 347 -17.73 10.30 0.89
C CYS A 347 -17.08 11.09 2.05
N PRO A 348 -17.19 10.63 3.31
CA PRO A 348 -16.43 11.20 4.41
C PRO A 348 -14.96 10.85 4.25
N MET A 349 -14.08 11.87 4.27
CA MET A 349 -12.65 11.69 4.05
C MET A 349 -11.86 11.74 5.37
N PHE A 350 -10.90 10.83 5.54
CA PHE A 350 -10.07 10.75 6.74
C PHE A 350 -8.61 11.04 6.44
N THR A 351 -7.93 11.65 7.41
CA THR A 351 -6.49 11.85 7.33
C THR A 351 -5.77 10.53 7.49
N TYR A 352 -4.94 10.18 6.51
CA TYR A 352 -4.06 9.01 6.61
C TYR A 352 -3.06 9.20 7.75
N ASN A 353 -3.00 8.24 8.67
CA ASN A 353 -1.94 8.16 9.66
C ASN A 353 -0.76 7.40 9.06
N GLU A 354 0.45 7.96 9.16
CA GLU A 354 1.65 7.24 8.79
C GLU A 354 1.85 6.04 9.71
N ARG A 355 2.46 4.97 9.17
CA ARG A 355 2.78 3.78 9.94
C ARG A 355 3.76 4.12 11.06
N ASP A 356 3.57 3.44 12.19
CA ASP A 356 4.41 3.59 13.36
C ASP A 356 5.88 3.23 13.04
N LEU A 357 6.73 4.24 12.97
CA LEU A 357 8.17 4.13 12.77
C LEU A 357 8.87 5.07 13.76
N HIS A 358 10.08 4.73 14.18
CA HIS A 358 10.91 5.60 15.00
C HIS A 358 12.03 6.19 14.18
N ARG A 359 12.37 7.45 14.47
CA ARG A 359 13.50 8.14 13.82
C ARG A 359 14.79 7.72 14.51
N MET A 360 15.56 6.87 13.83
CA MET A 360 16.86 6.46 14.34
C MET A 360 17.90 7.58 14.25
N PRO A 361 18.82 7.66 15.22
CA PRO A 361 20.04 8.46 15.09
C PRO A 361 20.85 8.05 13.84
N THR A 362 21.64 8.99 13.32
CA THR A 362 22.47 8.73 12.14
C THR A 362 23.61 7.76 12.52
N PRO A 363 23.69 6.58 11.89
CA PRO A 363 24.73 5.61 12.19
C PRO A 363 26.11 6.11 11.73
N ILE A 364 27.18 5.74 12.45
CA ILE A 364 28.56 6.02 12.02
C ILE A 364 28.86 5.27 10.70
N LYS A 365 28.45 4.01 10.64
CA LYS A 365 28.74 3.08 9.54
C LYS A 365 27.58 2.13 9.33
N ASN A 366 27.35 1.80 8.07
CA ASN A 366 26.39 0.79 7.65
C ASN A 366 27.13 -0.43 7.10
N HIS A 367 26.67 -1.62 7.46
CA HIS A 367 27.15 -2.87 6.89
C HIS A 367 25.98 -3.64 6.29
N PHE A 368 26.01 -3.83 4.97
CA PHE A 368 24.98 -4.57 4.24
C PHE A 368 25.65 -5.71 3.45
N PRO A 369 25.97 -6.85 4.12
CA PRO A 369 26.62 -7.97 3.46
C PRO A 369 25.70 -8.60 2.43
N ILE A 370 26.22 -8.92 1.24
CA ILE A 370 25.49 -9.61 0.19
C ILE A 370 25.81 -11.11 0.27
N LYS A 371 24.79 -11.97 0.19
CA LYS A 371 24.98 -13.43 0.14
C LYS A 371 25.76 -13.80 -1.13
N LYS A 372 26.79 -14.64 -0.99
CA LYS A 372 27.68 -15.01 -2.10
C LYS A 372 26.93 -15.55 -3.33
N TRP A 373 25.94 -16.40 -3.10
CA TRP A 373 25.15 -16.98 -4.19
C TRP A 373 24.32 -15.95 -4.96
N VAL A 374 23.89 -14.86 -4.32
CA VAL A 374 23.13 -13.80 -5.00
C VAL A 374 24.02 -13.11 -6.03
N ILE A 375 25.28 -12.82 -5.65
CA ILE A 375 26.29 -12.27 -6.56
C ILE A 375 26.56 -13.25 -7.71
N GLU A 376 26.81 -14.52 -7.38
CA GLU A 376 27.12 -15.56 -8.38
C GLU A 376 25.97 -15.84 -9.35
N SER A 377 24.72 -15.56 -8.95
CA SER A 377 23.54 -15.86 -9.76
C SER A 377 23.36 -14.92 -10.95
N ASN A 378 23.91 -13.70 -10.92
CA ASN A 378 23.65 -12.63 -11.90
C ASN A 378 22.16 -12.41 -12.21
N LEU A 379 21.26 -12.69 -11.23
CA LEU A 379 19.81 -12.49 -11.37
C LEU A 379 19.36 -11.06 -11.07
N ILE A 380 20.25 -10.26 -10.47
CA ILE A 380 20.07 -8.84 -10.17
C ILE A 380 21.14 -8.11 -10.97
N ASP A 381 20.71 -7.28 -11.91
CA ASP A 381 21.62 -6.50 -12.75
C ASP A 381 22.29 -5.38 -11.94
N ASP A 382 23.47 -4.95 -12.40
CA ASP A 382 24.19 -3.83 -11.79
C ASP A 382 23.39 -2.53 -11.94
N ASP A 383 23.40 -1.71 -10.89
CA ASP A 383 22.65 -0.46 -10.85
C ASP A 383 23.29 0.58 -11.80
N SER A 384 22.54 1.00 -12.82
CA SER A 384 22.97 2.00 -13.81
C SER A 384 22.42 3.38 -13.43
N PRO A 385 23.25 4.34 -12.99
CA PRO A 385 22.78 5.66 -12.59
C PRO A 385 22.01 6.39 -13.70
N LYS A 386 22.45 6.21 -14.95
CA LYS A 386 21.81 6.82 -16.13
C LYS A 386 20.37 6.32 -16.32
N GLU A 387 20.13 5.04 -16.11
CA GLU A 387 18.78 4.47 -16.28
C GLU A 387 17.86 4.82 -15.11
N ASN A 388 18.42 5.34 -14.01
CA ASN A 388 17.67 5.79 -12.85
C ASN A 388 17.21 7.26 -12.95
N GLU A 389 17.76 8.05 -13.87
CA GLU A 389 17.32 9.42 -14.14
C GLU A 389 15.92 9.42 -14.79
N ALA A 390 15.12 10.46 -14.53
CA ALA A 390 13.81 10.63 -15.16
C ALA A 390 13.44 12.11 -15.26
N ASP A 391 12.59 12.45 -16.22
CA ASP A 391 12.00 13.78 -16.32
C ASP A 391 11.32 14.19 -15.00
N ILE A 392 11.57 15.43 -14.59
CA ILE A 392 11.01 16.07 -13.40
C ILE A 392 9.48 16.09 -13.48
N THR A 393 8.89 16.24 -14.66
CA THR A 393 7.43 16.23 -14.85
C THR A 393 6.82 14.89 -14.44
N LEU A 394 7.44 13.78 -14.87
CA LEU A 394 7.03 12.42 -14.51
C LEU A 394 7.24 12.13 -13.02
N LEU A 395 8.36 12.59 -12.45
CA LEU A 395 8.66 12.42 -11.02
C LEU A 395 7.71 13.20 -10.11
N ARG A 396 7.12 14.29 -10.60
CA ARG A 396 6.21 15.17 -9.84
C ARG A 396 4.73 14.83 -10.00
N LEU A 397 4.40 13.73 -10.69
CA LEU A 397 3.01 13.27 -10.77
C LEU A 397 2.41 13.16 -9.35
N PRO A 398 1.24 13.76 -9.09
CA PRO A 398 0.68 13.81 -7.74
C PRO A 398 0.01 12.50 -7.31
N ALA A 399 -0.59 11.74 -8.24
CA ALA A 399 -1.35 10.53 -7.95
C ALA A 399 -0.59 9.47 -7.14
N PRO A 400 0.70 9.15 -7.42
CA PRO A 400 1.48 8.20 -6.62
C PRO A 400 1.65 8.54 -5.13
N SER A 401 1.41 9.80 -4.73
CA SER A 401 1.51 10.25 -3.34
C SER A 401 0.22 10.09 -2.53
N LEU A 402 -0.92 9.82 -3.19
CA LEU A 402 -2.22 9.66 -2.54
C LEU A 402 -2.22 8.43 -1.60
N ARG A 403 -2.89 8.55 -0.45
CA ARG A 403 -3.00 7.50 0.58
C ARG A 403 -4.40 7.45 1.20
N GLY A 404 -4.74 6.32 1.83
CA GLY A 404 -6.01 6.13 2.53
C GLY A 404 -7.23 6.40 1.66
N THR A 405 -8.23 7.09 2.22
CA THR A 405 -9.49 7.38 1.53
C THR A 405 -9.29 8.16 0.23
N PHE A 406 -8.28 9.03 0.13
CA PHE A 406 -7.99 9.79 -1.10
C PHE A 406 -7.48 8.91 -2.23
N ALA A 407 -6.65 7.90 -1.92
CA ALA A 407 -6.20 6.94 -2.93
C ALA A 407 -7.38 6.09 -3.44
N ARG A 408 -8.24 5.62 -2.54
CA ARG A 408 -9.43 4.83 -2.91
C ARG A 408 -10.46 5.65 -3.68
N ALA A 409 -10.69 6.90 -3.30
CA ALA A 409 -11.56 7.81 -4.03
C ALA A 409 -11.01 8.12 -5.43
N TYR A 410 -9.70 8.28 -5.56
CA TYR A 410 -9.05 8.47 -6.86
C TYR A 410 -9.21 7.24 -7.76
N GLU A 411 -9.07 6.03 -7.24
CA GLU A 411 -9.33 4.80 -7.99
C GLU A 411 -10.77 4.71 -8.52
N LEU A 412 -11.76 5.09 -7.72
CA LEU A 412 -13.16 5.18 -8.17
C LEU A 412 -13.34 6.23 -9.27
N LEU A 413 -12.63 7.36 -9.17
CA LEU A 413 -12.65 8.41 -10.17
C LEU A 413 -11.99 7.99 -11.49
N THR A 414 -10.85 7.28 -11.43
CA THR A 414 -10.21 6.76 -12.64
C THR A 414 -11.07 5.68 -13.31
N ARG A 415 -11.76 4.85 -12.52
CA ARG A 415 -12.73 3.86 -13.03
C ARG A 415 -13.93 4.53 -13.70
N LEU A 416 -14.45 5.62 -13.12
CA LEU A 416 -15.50 6.42 -13.75
C LEU A 416 -15.00 6.99 -15.10
N ASN A 417 -13.82 7.62 -15.11
CA ASN A 417 -13.24 8.18 -16.33
C ASN A 417 -12.95 7.12 -17.41
N ASP A 418 -12.53 5.91 -17.03
CA ASP A 418 -12.33 4.80 -17.97
C ASP A 418 -13.63 4.40 -18.68
N ALA A 419 -14.77 4.48 -17.97
CA ALA A 419 -16.07 4.13 -18.52
C ALA A 419 -16.64 5.18 -19.50
N ILE A 420 -16.47 6.49 -19.21
CA ILE A 420 -17.13 7.57 -19.98
C ILE A 420 -16.19 8.54 -20.70
N GLY A 421 -14.90 8.56 -20.34
CA GLY A 421 -13.94 9.54 -20.85
C GLY A 421 -14.00 10.91 -20.17
N TRP A 422 -12.99 11.74 -20.43
CA TRP A 422 -12.79 13.03 -19.78
C TRP A 422 -13.90 14.04 -20.07
N ASP A 423 -14.31 14.16 -21.33
CA ASP A 423 -15.27 15.18 -21.75
C ASP A 423 -16.66 14.92 -21.15
N ASP A 424 -17.10 13.67 -21.15
CA ASP A 424 -18.39 13.30 -20.55
C ASP A 424 -18.33 13.37 -19.02
N LEU A 425 -17.18 13.08 -18.40
CA LEU A 425 -16.96 13.33 -16.97
C LEU A 425 -17.11 14.82 -16.63
N LEU A 426 -16.57 15.73 -17.45
CA LEU A 426 -16.74 17.18 -17.27
C LEU A 426 -18.18 17.64 -17.51
N LYS A 427 -18.90 17.05 -18.47
CA LYS A 427 -20.34 17.31 -18.66
C LYS A 427 -21.16 16.89 -17.45
N ILE A 428 -20.93 15.68 -16.93
CA ILE A 428 -21.61 15.20 -15.71
C ILE A 428 -21.27 16.13 -14.53
N ARG A 429 -19.99 16.46 -14.35
CA ARG A 429 -19.53 17.37 -13.29
C ARG A 429 -20.25 18.72 -13.35
N SER A 430 -20.29 19.38 -14.51
CA SER A 430 -20.93 20.69 -14.68
C SER A 430 -22.46 20.63 -14.55
N LYS A 431 -23.06 19.48 -14.87
CA LYS A 431 -24.49 19.20 -14.65
C LYS A 431 -24.82 19.10 -13.17
N VAL A 432 -24.04 18.34 -12.40
CA VAL A 432 -24.39 17.97 -11.02
C VAL A 432 -23.79 18.88 -9.95
N PHE A 433 -22.71 19.61 -10.27
CA PHE A 433 -22.01 20.48 -9.32
C PHE A 433 -22.01 21.96 -9.67
N VAL A 434 -21.92 22.77 -8.62
CA VAL A 434 -21.53 24.18 -8.62
C VAL A 434 -20.17 24.29 -7.96
N MET A 435 -19.28 25.11 -8.53
CA MET A 435 -17.95 25.34 -7.98
C MET A 435 -18.00 26.37 -6.83
N GLU A 436 -17.08 26.29 -5.87
CA GLU A 436 -17.13 27.18 -4.69
C GLU A 436 -17.00 28.67 -5.05
N GLU A 437 -16.23 29.00 -6.08
CA GLU A 437 -16.07 30.38 -6.57
C GLU A 437 -17.37 30.90 -7.22
N GLU A 438 -18.06 30.05 -8.00
CA GLU A 438 -19.38 30.35 -8.57
C GLU A 438 -20.44 30.52 -7.48
N TYR A 439 -20.42 29.65 -6.46
CA TYR A 439 -21.30 29.76 -5.29
C TYR A 439 -21.08 31.05 -4.50
N ARG A 440 -19.81 31.44 -4.29
CA ARG A 440 -19.47 32.70 -3.62
C ARG A 440 -19.90 33.91 -4.43
N GLN A 441 -19.64 33.94 -5.74
CA GLN A 441 -20.03 35.03 -6.64
C GLN A 441 -21.56 35.23 -6.63
N HIS A 442 -22.33 34.15 -6.76
CA HIS A 442 -23.79 34.19 -6.69
C HIS A 442 -24.32 34.65 -5.32
N LYS A 443 -23.59 34.38 -4.23
CA LYS A 443 -23.93 34.88 -2.88
C LYS A 443 -23.62 36.37 -2.71
N THR A 444 -22.53 36.87 -3.29
CA THR A 444 -22.21 38.31 -3.33
C THR A 444 -23.17 39.09 -4.24
N GLU A 445 -23.55 38.55 -5.39
CA GLU A 445 -24.50 39.18 -6.31
C GLU A 445 -25.94 39.18 -5.77
N GLY A 446 -26.29 38.16 -4.96
CA GLY A 446 -27.58 38.08 -4.26
C GLY A 446 -27.69 38.83 -2.93
N SER A 447 -26.61 39.43 -2.41
CA SER A 447 -26.60 40.11 -1.09
C SER A 447 -26.15 41.57 -1.15
N ASN A 448 -26.92 42.41 -1.84
CA ASN A 448 -27.04 43.81 -1.45
C ASN A 448 -27.93 43.92 -0.20
N GLY A 449 -27.38 43.60 0.98
CA GLY A 449 -28.07 43.80 2.25
C GLY A 449 -27.52 43.02 3.44
N THR A 450 -26.86 43.75 4.34
CA THR A 450 -26.52 43.42 5.74
C THR A 450 -25.42 42.39 6.03
N ALA A 451 -24.31 42.91 6.57
CA ALA A 451 -23.24 42.17 7.22
C ALA A 451 -23.71 41.56 8.54
N ALA A 452 -23.45 40.26 8.75
CA ALA A 452 -23.44 39.62 10.06
C ALA A 452 -22.42 38.47 10.08
N ASP A 453 -21.74 38.38 11.22
CA ASP A 453 -20.56 37.57 11.54
C ASP A 453 -20.59 36.11 11.08
N SER A 454 -19.45 35.65 10.55
CA SER A 454 -19.17 34.23 10.35
C SER A 454 -18.07 33.76 11.32
N ASN A 455 -18.47 32.96 12.30
CA ASN A 455 -17.55 32.14 13.08
C ASN A 455 -17.00 31.03 12.17
N VAL A 456 -15.74 31.20 11.75
CA VAL A 456 -15.00 30.20 10.98
C VAL A 456 -14.64 29.03 11.89
N ILE A 457 -15.32 27.89 11.70
CA ILE A 457 -14.86 26.60 12.21
C ILE A 457 -13.56 26.26 11.45
N LYS A 458 -12.43 26.26 12.16
CA LYS A 458 -11.14 25.82 11.60
C LYS A 458 -11.19 24.32 11.34
N GLN A 459 -11.45 23.94 10.09
CA GLN A 459 -11.20 22.58 9.60
C GLN A 459 -9.68 22.31 9.53
N PRO A 460 -9.24 21.06 9.73
CA PRO A 460 -7.82 20.71 9.73
C PRO A 460 -7.18 21.02 8.38
N ALA A 461 -5.99 21.60 8.42
CA ALA A 461 -5.25 22.01 7.23
C ALA A 461 -4.87 20.78 6.38
N ILE A 462 -5.41 20.72 5.17
CA ILE A 462 -4.94 19.80 4.13
C ILE A 462 -3.53 20.27 3.72
N PRO A 463 -2.53 19.38 3.60
CA PRO A 463 -1.27 19.74 2.97
C PRO A 463 -1.53 20.08 1.51
N THR A 464 -1.51 21.37 1.17
CA THR A 464 -1.55 21.84 -0.21
C THR A 464 -0.29 21.33 -0.92
N ILE A 465 -0.44 20.30 -1.75
CA ILE A 465 0.64 19.82 -2.62
C ILE A 465 0.98 20.98 -3.56
N LYS A 466 2.20 21.52 -3.46
CA LYS A 466 2.68 22.58 -4.35
C LYS A 466 3.02 21.95 -5.70
N ILE A 467 2.14 22.13 -6.67
CA ILE A 467 2.36 21.79 -8.07
C ILE A 467 3.14 22.97 -8.72
N SER A 468 3.90 22.74 -9.79
CA SER A 468 4.82 23.71 -10.43
C SER A 468 4.14 24.98 -10.96
N SER A 469 4.90 26.04 -11.26
CA SER A 469 4.39 27.35 -11.71
C SER A 469 3.49 27.30 -12.96
N ASP A 470 3.70 26.36 -13.89
CA ASP A 470 2.86 26.23 -15.08
C ASP A 470 1.46 25.68 -14.76
N SER A 471 1.34 24.94 -13.65
CA SER A 471 0.07 24.41 -13.17
C SER A 471 -0.80 25.45 -12.47
N ASP A 472 -0.25 26.60 -12.05
CA ASP A 472 -1.07 27.66 -11.44
C ASP A 472 -2.01 28.28 -12.48
N HIS A 473 -1.58 28.40 -13.75
CA HIS A 473 -2.42 28.87 -14.84
C HIS A 473 -3.49 27.84 -15.24
N GLU A 474 -3.11 26.57 -15.37
CA GLU A 474 -4.04 25.48 -15.66
C GLU A 474 -5.04 25.27 -14.53
N ARG A 475 -4.63 25.46 -13.27
CA ARG A 475 -5.50 25.41 -12.11
C ARG A 475 -6.54 26.55 -12.12
N GLU A 476 -6.16 27.75 -12.57
CA GLU A 476 -7.09 28.87 -12.73
C GLU A 476 -8.04 28.68 -13.93
N GLN A 477 -7.59 28.07 -15.04
CA GLN A 477 -8.48 27.67 -16.14
C GLN A 477 -9.42 26.53 -15.74
N PHE A 478 -8.96 25.59 -14.91
CA PHE A 478 -9.75 24.46 -14.43
C PHE A 478 -10.92 24.91 -13.57
N LYS A 479 -10.66 25.86 -12.67
CA LYS A 479 -11.68 26.50 -11.84
C LYS A 479 -12.75 27.21 -12.67
N ARG A 480 -12.40 27.71 -13.85
CA ARG A 480 -13.30 28.37 -14.81
C ARG A 480 -13.98 27.40 -15.78
N GLY A 481 -13.80 26.08 -15.60
CA GLY A 481 -14.45 25.04 -16.40
C GLY A 481 -13.87 24.84 -17.81
N GLY A 482 -12.69 25.41 -18.12
CA GLY A 482 -12.14 25.47 -19.48
C GLY A 482 -10.88 24.65 -19.71
N LEU A 483 -10.84 23.36 -19.34
CA LEU A 483 -9.74 22.46 -19.72
C LEU A 483 -10.15 21.40 -20.73
N ASP A 484 -9.81 21.68 -21.98
CA ASP A 484 -9.77 20.69 -23.05
C ASP A 484 -8.40 20.00 -23.05
N LEU A 485 -8.38 18.68 -23.32
CA LEU A 485 -7.14 17.89 -23.46
C LEU A 485 -6.36 18.20 -24.77
N HIS A 486 -6.47 19.42 -25.32
CA HIS A 486 -5.84 19.77 -26.58
C HIS A 486 -4.32 19.97 -26.41
N MET A 487 -3.53 19.15 -27.13
CA MET A 487 -2.10 19.38 -27.29
C MET A 487 -1.85 20.72 -27.99
N GLU A 488 -1.20 21.67 -27.30
CA GLU A 488 -0.52 22.75 -28.02
C GLU A 488 0.51 22.13 -28.96
N LYS A 489 0.46 22.53 -30.23
CA LYS A 489 1.35 22.02 -31.28
C LYS A 489 2.79 22.26 -30.83
N VAL A 490 3.56 21.19 -30.70
CA VAL A 490 5.02 21.26 -30.58
C VAL A 490 5.53 22.07 -31.77
N GLU A 491 6.00 23.30 -31.50
CA GLU A 491 6.59 24.15 -32.52
C GLU A 491 7.75 23.40 -33.19
N LYS A 492 7.68 23.30 -34.51
CA LYS A 492 8.76 22.76 -35.32
C LYS A 492 9.98 23.65 -35.12
N ILE A 493 11.10 23.06 -34.72
CA ILE A 493 12.41 23.73 -34.79
C ILE A 493 12.72 23.89 -36.28
N GLU A 494 12.51 25.09 -36.83
CA GLU A 494 12.89 25.44 -38.19
C GLU A 494 14.38 25.83 -38.24
N GLU A 495 15.10 25.23 -39.19
CA GLU A 495 16.48 25.57 -39.54
C GLU A 495 16.57 26.98 -40.16
N PRO A 496 17.68 27.72 -39.99
CA PRO A 496 17.75 29.11 -40.40
C PRO A 496 18.05 29.24 -41.90
N VAL A 497 17.21 29.99 -42.62
CA VAL A 497 17.53 30.48 -43.97
C VAL A 497 17.55 32.01 -43.99
N HIS A 498 18.58 32.54 -44.65
CA HIS A 498 19.01 33.93 -44.75
C HIS A 498 17.99 34.96 -45.28
N ASN A 499 18.10 36.16 -44.70
CA ASN A 499 17.83 37.52 -45.21
C ASN A 499 17.48 37.71 -46.71
N HIS A 500 16.43 38.51 -46.98
CA HIS A 500 16.60 39.89 -47.49
C HIS A 500 15.28 40.70 -47.55
N ASP A 501 15.39 41.94 -47.06
CA ASP A 501 14.91 43.23 -47.58
C ASP A 501 13.41 43.63 -47.71
N ASN A 502 13.08 44.67 -46.92
CA ASN A 502 12.47 45.97 -47.26
C ASN A 502 11.23 46.05 -48.18
N HIS A 503 10.12 46.62 -47.70
CA HIS A 503 9.85 48.07 -47.75
C HIS A 503 8.43 48.43 -47.21
N ASP A 504 8.39 49.54 -46.47
CA ASP A 504 7.35 50.57 -46.31
C ASP A 504 6.02 50.44 -47.08
N ASN A 505 4.88 50.76 -46.47
CA ASN A 505 4.47 52.16 -46.26
C ASN A 505 3.14 52.31 -45.51
N GLN A 506 3.04 53.44 -44.79
CA GLN A 506 1.93 53.95 -43.98
C GLN A 506 0.67 54.28 -44.79
N GLN A 507 -0.49 54.29 -44.11
CA GLN A 507 -1.31 55.52 -44.05
C GLN A 507 -2.34 55.52 -42.91
N ASP A 508 -2.25 56.57 -42.10
CA ASP A 508 -3.20 57.03 -41.09
C ASP A 508 -4.48 57.61 -41.71
N GLY A 509 -5.57 57.64 -40.92
CA GLY A 509 -6.75 58.47 -41.22
C GLY A 509 -7.86 58.37 -40.16
N GLN A 510 -7.95 59.41 -39.32
CA GLN A 510 -8.88 59.63 -38.19
C GLN A 510 -10.36 59.80 -38.60
N GLY A 511 -11.28 59.61 -37.64
CA GLY A 511 -12.62 60.22 -37.67
C GLY A 511 -13.62 59.68 -36.64
N GLU A 512 -13.88 60.47 -35.59
CA GLU A 512 -14.92 60.28 -34.56
C GLU A 512 -16.37 60.41 -35.08
N GLY A 513 -17.36 59.85 -34.37
CA GLY A 513 -18.75 60.37 -34.42
C GLY A 513 -19.92 59.37 -34.24
N THR A 514 -20.23 59.06 -32.98
CA THR A 514 -21.53 58.73 -32.35
C THR A 514 -22.83 58.48 -33.14
N ASN A 515 -23.46 57.35 -32.77
CA ASN A 515 -24.88 57.04 -32.50
C ASN A 515 -25.98 57.32 -33.55
N THR A 516 -26.60 56.24 -34.04
CA THR A 516 -28.07 56.14 -34.19
C THR A 516 -28.59 54.73 -33.89
N ASN A 517 -29.71 54.68 -33.15
CA ASN A 517 -30.46 53.49 -32.76
C ASN A 517 -31.05 52.73 -33.95
N GLY A 518 -31.05 51.40 -33.88
CA GLY A 518 -31.85 50.53 -34.74
C GLY A 518 -32.23 49.25 -33.98
N ASN A 519 -33.45 49.22 -33.46
CA ASN A 519 -34.12 48.00 -32.99
C ASN A 519 -34.24 47.00 -34.15
N THR A 520 -33.75 45.78 -33.95
CA THR A 520 -34.27 44.60 -34.64
C THR A 520 -34.36 43.46 -33.63
N ALA A 521 -35.57 42.91 -33.52
CA ALA A 521 -35.96 41.85 -32.62
C ALA A 521 -35.12 40.59 -32.83
N GLU A 522 -34.57 40.07 -31.73
CA GLU A 522 -34.01 38.72 -31.67
C GLU A 522 -35.15 37.73 -31.49
N GLU A 523 -35.18 36.74 -32.38
CA GLU A 523 -36.05 35.56 -32.30
C GLU A 523 -35.57 34.66 -31.16
N ASP A 524 -36.42 34.48 -30.15
CA ASP A 524 -36.32 33.40 -29.17
C ASP A 524 -36.28 32.06 -29.89
N THR A 525 -35.12 31.42 -29.90
CA THR A 525 -35.00 29.98 -30.12
C THR A 525 -34.85 29.31 -28.77
N ASP A 526 -35.97 28.74 -28.33
CA ASP A 526 -36.18 27.97 -27.12
C ASP A 526 -35.34 26.67 -27.17
N ASP A 527 -34.08 26.74 -26.73
CA ASP A 527 -33.24 25.55 -26.53
C ASP A 527 -33.65 24.87 -25.22
N THR A 528 -34.53 23.90 -25.36
CA THR A 528 -35.06 23.04 -24.29
C THR A 528 -34.02 21.99 -23.89
N SER A 529 -32.88 22.43 -23.35
CA SER A 529 -32.10 21.62 -22.43
C SER A 529 -32.48 22.03 -21.00
N ARG A 530 -33.27 21.19 -20.32
CA ARG A 530 -33.54 21.36 -18.87
C ARG A 530 -32.26 21.08 -18.09
N GLY A 531 -31.33 22.04 -18.09
CA GLY A 531 -30.30 22.15 -17.09
C GLY A 531 -30.96 22.33 -15.72
N LEU A 532 -30.41 21.66 -14.71
CA LEU A 532 -30.82 21.89 -13.32
C LEU A 532 -30.67 23.38 -12.99
N SER A 533 -31.68 23.95 -12.33
CA SER A 533 -31.59 25.28 -11.73
C SER A 533 -30.36 25.35 -10.83
N PHE A 534 -29.73 26.53 -10.68
CA PHE A 534 -28.61 26.73 -9.75
C PHE A 534 -28.93 26.24 -8.33
N SER A 535 -30.22 26.22 -7.94
CA SER A 535 -30.71 25.67 -6.67
C SER A 535 -30.59 24.16 -6.51
N ASP A 536 -30.53 23.40 -7.61
CA ASP A 536 -30.64 21.93 -7.60
C ASP A 536 -29.27 21.24 -7.74
N LYS A 537 -28.23 22.00 -8.08
CA LYS A 537 -26.85 21.53 -8.15
C LYS A 537 -26.22 21.47 -6.75
N LYS A 538 -25.33 20.50 -6.52
CA LYS A 538 -24.61 20.37 -5.24
C LYS A 538 -23.26 21.09 -5.28
N LEU A 539 -22.74 21.48 -4.12
CA LEU A 539 -21.37 21.99 -4.04
C LEU A 539 -20.38 20.84 -4.26
N CYS A 540 -19.41 21.03 -5.16
CA CYS A 540 -18.29 20.12 -5.30
C CYS A 540 -17.34 20.28 -4.10
N GLU A 541 -17.03 19.18 -3.42
CA GLU A 541 -16.06 19.16 -2.33
C GLU A 541 -14.66 19.47 -2.87
N ARG A 542 -13.90 20.29 -2.14
CA ARG A 542 -12.56 20.74 -2.56
C ARG A 542 -11.59 19.60 -2.82
N TRP A 543 -11.72 18.51 -2.06
CA TRP A 543 -10.85 17.35 -2.24
C TRP A 543 -11.15 16.63 -3.55
N LEU A 544 -12.41 16.56 -3.98
CA LEU A 544 -12.81 15.91 -5.22
C LEU A 544 -12.37 16.77 -6.41
N ASP A 545 -12.52 18.09 -6.31
CA ASP A 545 -12.00 19.03 -7.30
C ASP A 545 -10.48 18.88 -7.48
N ASN A 546 -9.74 18.73 -6.37
CA ASN A 546 -8.30 18.44 -6.42
C ASN A 546 -7.99 17.07 -7.05
N LEU A 547 -8.79 16.03 -6.79
CA LEU A 547 -8.61 14.73 -7.45
C LEU A 547 -8.90 14.79 -8.95
N MET A 548 -9.83 15.64 -9.39
CA MET A 548 -10.07 15.86 -10.82
C MET A 548 -8.85 16.53 -11.50
N LEU A 549 -8.18 17.46 -10.82
CA LEU A 549 -6.89 18.01 -11.29
C LEU A 549 -5.81 16.93 -11.36
N VAL A 550 -5.70 16.08 -10.33
CA VAL A 550 -4.76 14.95 -10.33
C VAL A 550 -5.04 13.98 -11.48
N LEU A 551 -6.32 13.74 -11.80
CA LEU A 551 -6.72 12.92 -12.95
C LEU A 551 -6.34 13.60 -14.26
N TYR A 552 -6.61 14.90 -14.40
CA TYR A 552 -6.22 15.67 -15.58
C TYR A 552 -4.72 15.56 -15.86
N GLU A 553 -3.88 15.71 -14.83
CA GLU A 553 -2.43 15.59 -14.95
C GLU A 553 -1.99 14.21 -15.46
N ASP A 554 -2.53 13.14 -14.87
CA ASP A 554 -2.26 11.76 -15.32
C ASP A 554 -2.71 11.56 -16.79
N LEU A 555 -3.88 12.06 -17.18
CA LEU A 555 -4.40 11.97 -18.55
C LEU A 555 -3.59 12.80 -19.56
N ARG A 556 -3.15 13.99 -19.17
CA ARG A 556 -2.30 14.87 -20.00
C ARG A 556 -0.99 14.19 -20.31
N VAL A 557 -0.30 13.69 -19.28
CA VAL A 557 0.98 12.97 -19.45
C VAL A 557 0.79 11.70 -20.29
N LEU A 558 -0.29 10.95 -20.06
CA LEU A 558 -0.62 9.77 -20.85
C LEU A 558 -0.83 10.12 -22.34
N THR A 559 -1.52 11.22 -22.62
CA THR A 559 -1.79 11.71 -23.99
C THR A 559 -0.50 12.12 -24.69
N ILE A 560 0.37 12.87 -24.01
CA ILE A 560 1.70 13.26 -24.52
C ILE A 560 2.51 12.00 -24.85
N TYR A 561 2.57 11.05 -23.92
CA TYR A 561 3.26 9.76 -24.14
C TYR A 561 2.73 9.02 -25.38
N LYS A 562 1.41 8.90 -25.53
CA LYS A 562 0.80 8.22 -26.68
C LYS A 562 1.10 8.94 -27.99
N ALA A 563 1.04 10.27 -28.00
CA ALA A 563 1.36 11.09 -29.16
C ALA A 563 2.83 10.97 -29.57
N GLU A 564 3.76 11.11 -28.63
CA GLU A 564 5.20 10.90 -28.86
C GLU A 564 5.46 9.51 -29.44
N ARG A 565 4.93 8.46 -28.79
CA ARG A 565 5.11 7.08 -29.24
C ARG A 565 4.58 6.86 -30.67
N SER A 566 3.44 7.45 -31.01
CA SER A 566 2.87 7.39 -32.36
C SER A 566 3.75 8.10 -33.40
N HIS A 567 4.25 9.29 -33.07
CA HIS A 567 5.15 10.08 -33.91
C HIS A 567 6.47 9.36 -34.20
N PHE A 568 7.11 8.78 -33.19
CA PHE A 568 8.35 8.00 -33.39
C PHE A 568 8.10 6.74 -34.23
N LYS A 569 6.94 6.08 -34.04
CA LYS A 569 6.56 4.90 -34.83
C LYS A 569 6.34 5.26 -36.30
N SER A 570 5.72 6.40 -36.61
CA SER A 570 5.50 6.84 -38.00
C SER A 570 6.80 7.23 -38.71
N GLN A 571 7.77 7.79 -37.98
CA GLN A 571 9.10 8.13 -38.49
C GLN A 571 10.08 6.94 -38.52
N GLN A 572 9.64 5.74 -38.12
CA GLN A 572 10.49 4.55 -37.95
C GLN A 572 11.71 4.81 -37.05
N MET A 573 11.60 5.75 -36.11
CA MET A 573 12.64 6.07 -35.15
C MET A 573 12.44 5.29 -33.85
N GLN A 574 13.55 5.01 -33.14
CA GLN A 574 13.47 4.39 -31.83
C GLN A 574 13.00 5.40 -30.79
N TYR A 575 11.86 5.13 -30.16
CA TYR A 575 11.42 5.89 -29.00
C TYR A 575 12.20 5.46 -27.76
N ARG A 576 13.07 6.34 -27.27
CA ARG A 576 13.97 6.07 -26.13
C ARG A 576 13.51 6.85 -24.90
N LYS A 577 13.46 6.16 -23.76
CA LYS A 577 13.22 6.67 -22.41
C LYS A 577 14.12 5.88 -21.47
N THR A 578 14.42 6.41 -20.30
CA THR A 578 15.21 5.71 -19.27
C THR A 578 14.41 4.58 -18.63
N GLY A 579 15.09 3.67 -17.93
CA GLY A 579 14.43 2.65 -17.13
C GLY A 579 13.42 3.21 -16.12
N THR A 580 13.73 4.30 -15.42
CA THR A 580 12.81 4.92 -14.44
C THR A 580 11.61 5.58 -15.10
N GLU A 581 11.79 6.22 -16.25
CA GLU A 581 10.66 6.78 -17.01
C GLU A 581 9.69 5.68 -17.46
N TRP A 582 10.21 4.56 -17.96
CA TRP A 582 9.38 3.41 -18.32
C TRP A 582 8.63 2.82 -17.12
N GLU A 583 9.23 2.80 -15.94
CA GLU A 583 8.57 2.37 -14.70
C GLU A 583 7.39 3.30 -14.36
N ILE A 584 7.60 4.62 -14.38
CA ILE A 584 6.56 5.62 -14.08
C ILE A 584 5.43 5.57 -15.12
N ILE A 585 5.77 5.43 -16.40
CA ILE A 585 4.80 5.28 -17.49
C ILE A 585 4.00 3.98 -17.30
N GLY A 586 4.66 2.88 -16.91
CA GLY A 586 3.97 1.63 -16.58
C GLY A 586 2.96 1.80 -15.46
N ASP A 587 3.34 2.48 -14.37
CA ASP A 587 2.43 2.79 -13.26
C ASP A 587 1.27 3.69 -13.71
N LEU A 588 1.54 4.69 -14.55
CA LEU A 588 0.53 5.61 -15.10
C LEU A 588 -0.48 4.86 -15.98
N CYS A 589 -0.01 4.09 -16.96
CA CYS A 589 -0.86 3.26 -17.82
C CYS A 589 -1.72 2.31 -16.99
N LEU A 590 -1.15 1.70 -15.94
CA LEU A 590 -1.89 0.81 -15.06
C LEU A 590 -2.96 1.54 -14.24
N ARG A 591 -2.67 2.72 -13.68
CA ARG A 591 -3.67 3.57 -13.00
C ARG A 591 -4.82 3.99 -13.91
N MET A 592 -4.51 4.17 -15.20
CA MET A 592 -5.45 4.56 -16.26
C MET A 592 -6.02 3.35 -17.02
N HIS A 593 -6.04 2.18 -16.39
CA HIS A 593 -6.69 0.95 -16.89
C HIS A 593 -6.16 0.43 -18.25
N ASN A 594 -5.02 0.94 -18.74
CA ASN A 594 -4.34 0.49 -19.95
C ASN A 594 -3.36 -0.66 -19.66
N LYS A 595 -3.90 -1.85 -19.35
CA LYS A 595 -3.10 -3.02 -18.90
C LYS A 595 -2.01 -3.44 -19.90
N GLU A 596 -2.32 -3.57 -21.19
CA GLU A 596 -1.34 -4.01 -22.21
C GLU A 596 -0.18 -3.02 -22.39
N GLU A 597 -0.49 -1.72 -22.41
CA GLU A 597 0.55 -0.68 -22.49
C GLU A 597 1.43 -0.67 -21.24
N SER A 598 0.82 -0.87 -20.05
CA SER A 598 1.58 -0.96 -18.80
C SER A 598 2.56 -2.13 -18.81
N LYS A 599 2.13 -3.28 -19.33
CA LYS A 599 2.96 -4.50 -19.45
C LYS A 599 4.16 -4.28 -20.37
N GLU A 600 3.94 -3.64 -21.51
CA GLU A 600 5.03 -3.29 -22.43
C GLU A 600 6.01 -2.29 -21.80
N ALA A 601 5.50 -1.26 -21.11
CA ALA A 601 6.34 -0.27 -20.43
C ALA A 601 7.19 -0.93 -19.34
N TYR A 602 6.62 -1.81 -18.51
CA TYR A 602 7.40 -2.56 -17.52
C TYR A 602 8.44 -3.49 -18.15
N GLN A 603 8.13 -4.14 -19.28
CA GLN A 603 9.13 -4.96 -19.99
C GLN A 603 10.30 -4.12 -20.48
N LYS A 604 10.04 -2.95 -21.09
CA LYS A 604 11.10 -2.02 -21.52
C LYS A 604 11.91 -1.48 -20.35
N CYS A 605 11.28 -1.22 -19.21
CA CYS A 605 11.98 -0.87 -17.97
C CYS A 605 12.99 -1.97 -17.60
N LEU A 606 12.56 -3.23 -17.63
CA LEU A 606 13.36 -4.39 -17.24
C LEU A 606 14.45 -4.78 -18.25
N ASP A 607 14.31 -4.38 -19.52
CA ASP A 607 15.37 -4.51 -20.52
C ASP A 607 16.53 -3.53 -20.26
N LEU A 608 16.28 -2.45 -19.52
CA LEU A 608 17.24 -1.38 -19.25
C LEU A 608 17.84 -1.44 -17.84
N LYS A 609 17.01 -1.75 -16.82
CA LYS A 609 17.44 -1.84 -15.42
C LYS A 609 16.66 -2.88 -14.63
N PHE A 610 17.27 -3.38 -13.56
CA PHE A 610 16.52 -4.16 -12.58
C PHE A 610 15.55 -3.25 -11.81
N SER A 611 14.25 -3.55 -11.88
CA SER A 611 13.24 -2.92 -11.02
C SER A 611 12.38 -3.97 -10.34
N ALA A 612 12.51 -4.07 -9.01
CA ALA A 612 11.65 -4.94 -8.20
C ALA A 612 10.17 -4.55 -8.36
N ARG A 613 9.87 -3.25 -8.48
CA ARG A 613 8.49 -2.76 -8.66
C ARG A 613 7.90 -3.24 -9.99
N SER A 614 8.62 -3.06 -11.10
CA SER A 614 8.19 -3.53 -12.42
C SER A 614 8.04 -5.05 -12.46
N PHE A 615 8.96 -5.80 -11.83
CA PHE A 615 8.85 -7.25 -11.70
C PHE A 615 7.62 -7.67 -10.89
N MET A 616 7.32 -7.01 -9.78
CA MET A 616 6.12 -7.30 -8.99
C MET A 616 4.86 -7.07 -9.82
N LYS A 617 4.74 -5.93 -10.50
CA LYS A 617 3.58 -5.61 -11.36
C LYS A 617 3.41 -6.59 -12.52
N LEU A 618 4.49 -6.96 -13.19
CA LEU A 618 4.42 -7.99 -14.24
C LEU A 618 4.09 -9.37 -13.68
N MET A 619 4.59 -9.74 -12.51
CA MET A 619 4.27 -11.01 -11.88
C MET A 619 2.77 -11.13 -11.56
N GLU A 620 2.17 -10.06 -11.04
CA GLU A 620 0.71 -9.97 -10.81
C GLU A 620 -0.07 -10.15 -12.12
N ILE A 621 0.27 -9.38 -13.17
CA ILE A 621 -0.37 -9.49 -14.48
C ILE A 621 -0.22 -10.91 -15.07
N PHE A 622 0.99 -11.48 -15.03
CA PHE A 622 1.23 -12.82 -15.57
C PHE A 622 0.54 -13.93 -14.76
N ALA A 623 0.41 -13.77 -13.44
CA ALA A 623 -0.32 -14.71 -12.60
C ALA A 623 -1.83 -14.67 -12.90
N GLU A 624 -2.40 -13.48 -13.11
CA GLU A 624 -3.80 -13.29 -13.51
C GLU A 624 -4.07 -13.88 -14.91
N GLU A 625 -3.15 -13.72 -15.85
CA GLU A 625 -3.24 -14.29 -17.21
C GLU A 625 -3.00 -15.82 -17.25
N GLY A 626 -2.61 -16.45 -16.13
CA GLY A 626 -2.23 -17.86 -16.10
C GLY A 626 -0.90 -18.17 -16.82
N ASN A 627 -0.06 -17.17 -17.09
CA ASN A 627 1.23 -17.36 -17.74
C ASN A 627 2.31 -17.86 -16.76
N THR A 628 2.26 -19.17 -16.47
CA THR A 628 3.14 -19.85 -15.49
C THR A 628 4.62 -19.56 -15.72
N GLN A 629 5.08 -19.62 -16.97
CA GLN A 629 6.51 -19.52 -17.32
C GLN A 629 7.06 -18.13 -17.02
N LYS A 630 6.36 -17.09 -17.47
CA LYS A 630 6.79 -15.71 -17.23
C LYS A 630 6.70 -15.35 -15.75
N ALA A 631 5.60 -15.72 -15.08
CA ALA A 631 5.44 -15.46 -13.66
C ALA A 631 6.48 -16.19 -12.79
N PHE A 632 6.86 -17.42 -13.13
CA PHE A 632 7.93 -18.15 -12.43
C PHE A 632 9.31 -17.50 -12.65
N THR A 633 9.57 -17.00 -13.86
CA THR A 633 10.83 -16.31 -14.18
C THR A 633 10.93 -15.00 -13.41
N THR A 634 9.86 -14.22 -13.32
CA THR A 634 9.83 -13.00 -12.51
C THR A 634 9.95 -13.31 -11.02
N ALA A 635 9.29 -14.36 -10.53
CA ALA A 635 9.42 -14.85 -9.14
C ALA A 635 10.87 -15.17 -8.78
N THR A 636 11.59 -15.87 -9.67
CA THR A 636 12.99 -16.29 -9.43
C THR A 636 13.90 -15.08 -9.22
N ARG A 637 13.73 -14.02 -10.02
CA ARG A 637 14.48 -12.76 -9.87
C ARG A 637 14.09 -12.01 -8.60
N LEU A 638 12.79 -11.96 -8.28
CA LEU A 638 12.30 -11.32 -7.05
C LEU A 638 12.76 -12.04 -5.78
N ILE A 639 12.89 -13.38 -5.79
CA ILE A 639 13.43 -14.16 -4.68
C ILE A 639 14.91 -13.84 -4.46
N ALA A 640 15.70 -13.73 -5.54
CA ALA A 640 17.09 -13.27 -5.43
C ALA A 640 17.17 -11.85 -4.85
N TYR A 641 16.29 -10.94 -5.27
CA TYR A 641 16.18 -9.59 -4.70
C TYR A 641 15.79 -9.59 -3.22
N ASN A 642 14.83 -10.43 -2.81
CA ASN A 642 14.48 -10.60 -1.40
C ASN A 642 15.67 -11.11 -0.59
N ALA A 643 16.42 -12.08 -1.10
CA ALA A 643 17.62 -12.58 -0.44
C ALA A 643 18.74 -11.52 -0.33
N ARG A 644 18.88 -10.62 -1.33
CA ARG A 644 19.80 -9.47 -1.30
C ARG A 644 19.46 -8.49 -0.18
N TRP A 645 18.17 -8.32 0.12
CA TRP A 645 17.64 -7.39 1.10
C TRP A 645 17.06 -8.09 2.34
N TYR A 646 17.65 -9.24 2.70
CA TYR A 646 17.41 -9.95 3.97
C TYR A 646 15.96 -10.36 4.24
N ASN A 647 15.14 -10.45 3.19
CA ASN A 647 13.82 -11.05 3.27
C ASN A 647 13.94 -12.55 3.02
N GLU A 648 13.96 -13.31 4.13
CA GLU A 648 14.01 -14.77 4.14
C GLU A 648 12.63 -15.39 4.39
N SER A 649 11.58 -14.56 4.47
CA SER A 649 10.21 -15.03 4.61
C SER A 649 9.77 -15.76 3.34
N VAL A 650 9.18 -16.94 3.52
CA VAL A 650 8.52 -17.67 2.43
C VAL A 650 7.10 -17.16 2.28
N TYR A 651 6.39 -17.09 3.41
CA TYR A 651 5.03 -16.58 3.52
C TYR A 651 4.84 -15.90 4.89
N PRO A 652 4.02 -14.84 5.00
CA PRO A 652 3.31 -14.13 3.93
C PRO A 652 4.17 -13.05 3.25
N ASN A 653 4.05 -12.93 1.92
CA ASN A 653 4.58 -11.82 1.12
C ASN A 653 3.95 -11.81 -0.27
N PHE A 654 4.22 -10.79 -1.06
CA PHE A 654 3.69 -10.66 -2.42
C PHE A 654 4.08 -11.81 -3.36
N ILE A 655 5.31 -12.31 -3.29
CA ILE A 655 5.79 -13.36 -4.21
C ILE A 655 5.00 -14.65 -3.97
N SER A 656 4.87 -15.05 -2.72
CA SER A 656 4.13 -16.26 -2.34
C SER A 656 2.65 -16.18 -2.70
N SER A 657 1.98 -15.04 -2.50
CA SER A 657 0.56 -14.91 -2.88
C SER A 657 0.35 -15.09 -4.39
N GLN A 658 1.22 -14.51 -5.24
CA GLN A 658 1.13 -14.70 -6.69
C GLN A 658 1.52 -16.13 -7.11
N LEU A 659 2.52 -16.76 -6.47
CA LEU A 659 2.85 -18.16 -6.74
C LEU A 659 1.71 -19.12 -6.33
N PHE A 660 1.03 -18.86 -5.22
CA PHE A 660 -0.08 -19.70 -4.77
C PHE A 660 -1.30 -19.61 -5.70
N LYS A 661 -1.56 -18.44 -6.31
CA LYS A 661 -2.55 -18.33 -7.40
C LYS A 661 -2.21 -19.26 -8.56
N ILE A 662 -0.93 -19.35 -8.94
CA ILE A 662 -0.48 -20.23 -10.02
C ILE A 662 -0.57 -21.71 -9.61
N VAL A 663 -0.20 -22.04 -8.38
CA VAL A 663 -0.35 -23.39 -7.81
C VAL A 663 -1.81 -23.83 -7.86
N LYS A 664 -2.75 -22.96 -7.49
CA LYS A 664 -4.19 -23.21 -7.58
C LYS A 664 -4.66 -23.55 -9.00
N LEU A 665 -4.05 -22.94 -10.03
CA LEU A 665 -4.44 -23.14 -11.43
C LEU A 665 -3.77 -24.36 -12.09
N GLU A 666 -2.50 -24.60 -11.79
CA GLU A 666 -1.62 -25.49 -12.58
C GLU A 666 -1.06 -26.68 -11.79
N GLY A 667 -1.28 -26.71 -10.47
CA GLY A 667 -0.71 -27.69 -9.56
C GLY A 667 0.75 -27.39 -9.20
N VAL A 668 1.14 -27.82 -8.00
CA VAL A 668 2.50 -27.57 -7.46
C VAL A 668 3.59 -28.34 -8.23
N GLN A 669 3.25 -29.51 -8.79
CA GLN A 669 4.21 -30.39 -9.46
C GLN A 669 4.87 -29.71 -10.67
N LYS A 670 4.09 -28.95 -11.46
CA LYS A 670 4.60 -28.19 -12.61
C LYS A 670 5.71 -27.22 -12.20
N LEU A 671 5.50 -26.48 -11.12
CA LEU A 671 6.49 -25.50 -10.61
C LEU A 671 7.72 -26.18 -9.98
N VAL A 672 7.53 -27.35 -9.36
CA VAL A 672 8.65 -28.18 -8.90
C VAL A 672 9.52 -28.64 -10.07
N PHE A 673 8.91 -29.14 -11.15
CA PHE A 673 9.66 -29.52 -12.36
C PHE A 673 10.37 -28.33 -13.00
N MET A 674 9.72 -27.16 -13.05
CA MET A 674 10.34 -25.92 -13.53
C MET A 674 11.54 -25.53 -12.66
N THR A 675 11.45 -25.67 -11.34
CA THR A 675 12.56 -25.43 -10.41
C THR A 675 13.73 -26.36 -10.68
N MET A 676 13.47 -27.65 -10.91
CA MET A 676 14.50 -28.64 -11.28
C MET A 676 15.15 -28.33 -12.64
N SER A 677 14.39 -27.73 -13.57
CA SER A 677 14.87 -27.41 -14.93
C SER A 677 15.79 -26.20 -15.03
N LEU A 678 15.93 -25.37 -13.97
CA LEU A 678 16.76 -24.16 -13.96
C LEU A 678 18.28 -24.41 -14.14
N GLY A 679 18.74 -25.66 -14.21
CA GLY A 679 20.18 -26.00 -14.33
C GLY A 679 20.97 -25.72 -13.05
N ASN A 680 22.31 -25.82 -13.09
CA ASN A 680 23.22 -25.83 -11.92
C ASN A 680 23.29 -24.50 -11.16
N ASN A 681 22.20 -24.14 -10.49
CA ASN A 681 22.02 -22.98 -9.65
C ASN A 681 21.47 -23.44 -8.28
N LEU A 682 22.28 -24.25 -7.58
CA LEU A 682 21.90 -24.97 -6.35
C LEU A 682 21.27 -24.08 -5.24
N PRO A 683 21.73 -22.84 -4.98
CA PRO A 683 21.16 -22.03 -3.91
C PRO A 683 19.76 -21.46 -4.22
N ILE A 684 19.49 -21.03 -5.46
CA ILE A 684 18.17 -20.48 -5.82
C ILE A 684 17.12 -21.59 -5.91
N GLN A 685 17.51 -22.80 -6.33
CA GLN A 685 16.64 -23.98 -6.26
C GLN A 685 16.23 -24.30 -4.81
N ALA A 686 17.17 -24.18 -3.87
CA ALA A 686 16.87 -24.36 -2.45
C ALA A 686 15.89 -23.30 -1.94
N GLU A 687 16.05 -22.02 -2.32
CA GLU A 687 15.12 -20.95 -1.93
C GLU A 687 13.72 -21.18 -2.53
N LEU A 688 13.61 -21.55 -3.81
CA LEU A 688 12.34 -21.90 -4.45
C LEU A 688 11.68 -23.12 -3.78
N SER A 689 12.47 -24.14 -3.43
CA SER A 689 11.98 -25.36 -2.79
C SER A 689 11.28 -25.06 -1.46
N ARG A 690 11.72 -24.04 -0.71
CA ARG A 690 11.06 -23.62 0.53
C ARG A 690 9.61 -23.19 0.31
N TYR A 691 9.27 -22.58 -0.84
CA TYR A 691 7.89 -22.24 -1.20
C TYR A 691 7.05 -23.50 -1.45
N TRP A 692 7.62 -24.49 -2.13
CA TRP A 692 6.92 -25.76 -2.41
C TRP A 692 6.76 -26.61 -1.15
N ASP A 693 7.75 -26.61 -0.27
CA ASP A 693 7.65 -27.25 1.04
C ASP A 693 6.57 -26.58 1.89
N TYR A 694 6.45 -25.25 1.83
CA TYR A 694 5.34 -24.55 2.48
C TYR A 694 3.99 -24.98 1.92
N VAL A 695 3.82 -25.01 0.59
CA VAL A 695 2.60 -25.46 -0.09
C VAL A 695 2.19 -26.86 0.38
N LYS A 696 3.14 -27.80 0.44
CA LYS A 696 2.91 -29.19 0.88
C LYS A 696 2.58 -29.28 2.37
N ASN A 697 3.38 -28.65 3.23
CA ASN A 697 3.24 -28.75 4.68
C ASN A 697 1.95 -28.10 5.18
N PHE A 698 1.54 -26.97 4.58
CA PHE A 698 0.34 -26.24 4.96
C PHE A 698 -0.90 -26.59 4.13
N LYS A 699 -0.75 -27.48 3.13
CA LYS A 699 -1.81 -27.92 2.21
C LYS A 699 -2.52 -26.73 1.55
N VAL A 700 -1.72 -25.87 0.91
CA VAL A 700 -2.21 -24.74 0.13
C VAL A 700 -3.11 -25.24 -1.00
N GLU A 701 -4.15 -24.49 -1.34
CA GLU A 701 -5.06 -24.85 -2.43
C GLU A 701 -4.27 -25.03 -3.74
N GLY A 702 -4.51 -26.13 -4.47
CA GLY A 702 -3.69 -26.50 -5.62
C GLY A 702 -2.63 -27.58 -5.35
N GLU A 703 -2.36 -27.93 -4.09
CA GLU A 703 -1.32 -28.92 -3.73
C GLU A 703 -1.64 -30.34 -4.19
N ALA A 704 -2.92 -30.74 -4.14
CA ALA A 704 -3.39 -32.08 -4.47
C ALA A 704 -3.59 -32.34 -5.97
N PHE A 705 -3.45 -31.30 -6.81
CA PHE A 705 -3.47 -31.40 -8.27
C PHE A 705 -2.10 -31.86 -8.77
#